data_AF-A0A8T3WF20-F1
#
_entry.id   AF-A0A8T3WF20-F1
#
_cell.length_a   1.000
_cell.length_b   1.000
_cell.length_c   1.000
_cell.angle_alpha   90.00
_cell.angle_beta   90.00
_cell.angle_gamma   90.00
#
_symmetry.space_group_name_H-M   'P 1'
#
loop_
_entity.id
_entity.type
_entity.pdbx_description
1 polymer ?
#
loop_
_entity_poly.entity_id
_entity_poly.type
_entity_poly.pdbx_seq_one_letter_code
_entity_poly.pdbx_strand_id
1 'polypeptide(L)'
;MAEYIRKHIKALKFSLLSPEKIKKISAAKIITPELYDAEGYPVDGGVMDLRLGAIDPGVRCRTCGGGLKECLGHPGSIDLARPVIHIKYIPIAELFLKAFCFECARLPLVDEDVKKYGLIQRIKKAKDVKKCPHCNTPREKIKVEKPTNFSYGKKRIFPTEIRDFFVKISDDDCRKVGVNPSTCRPEWTILTLLLVPPVTVRPSITLETGERSEDDTTHKLTDIVRVNQRLWENLNAGAPEVIIEDLWDLLQYHITTFFDNSVPNIPPARHRSGQPLKTITERIKGKEGRIRHNLAGKRVNYSSRTVISPDPFIKINEVGVPYEIAKIITVAEKVTSANIKQMRELIKSDGYPGANYVIRPDGKRKKITPDLKEEIIEEIEPGYIVERHLVDKDIVLFNRHPSLHKLSIMSHHARILPDKTFRLHPAVTFPYNADFDGDEMNIHSPQTEEARSEAINLLNVNKNLFSVKNNTPVIGCISDAITGNYLLSLSKIDKSAASQLMFKAGVVSNFVKKIVDGIEIHKSILPKELRDKIKSSVSSSHFGVEDGELTKELDKLMGTEMTLDIIDKIFRIGTSYLSQEGFSISVKNIDVNEKIKQYTSSIIKKAEEEASSIIQSYIEKTLEPIPGKSMKETMEIKVLKVLNETRSIVGEVVKNEFPKENPVNTMILSGVGGNILHITQMACFVGQQSLWGGRINFGYKNRTLSFFKKGDLSPRARGFIYSSYLKGLNPKEFFFGAITGRDSLMDTALRTPKSGYLYRRLANALQDIKVEYDGTVRDASGNIMQFVYGDDGNDISTLHKGGKVSPGEAVGILTAQSFGEPSTQMALNVFHFSGVQEMQVTTGLPRMIEIFDARKTPSTPSMEIYLDREYNNEKNARILAEKIREVKLKDIISEMKVNFSDKRLEIFLDMRTVKTIHTSMDKIIEKLVEKNFKAKFTGNKIIISYPEANFKDLYKLKEKLKSTIISGVKGIKEILVVRKEGNFIILTYGSNLKDILNLKGIDKNKTISNDIHEIADVLGIESARQAIINEINRVIENQGFDIDERHLKLIADAMCSSGNVKGVTRMGIIAQKSSILARASFETPINQFVNATINASKDELSSVIENIIINQPVPVGTGFPGLLVKVIGPLTKKK
;
A
#
# COMPACT_ATOMS: atom_id res chain seq x y z
N MET A 1 34.81 -35.64 -12.72
CA MET A 1 34.00 -34.56 -12.12
C MET A 1 32.54 -34.90 -12.38
N ALA A 2 31.68 -34.89 -11.36
CA ALA A 2 30.24 -35.10 -11.58
C ALA A 2 29.72 -33.94 -12.44
N GLU A 3 29.14 -34.24 -13.60
CA GLU A 3 28.51 -33.25 -14.46
C GLU A 3 27.29 -32.66 -13.72
N TYR A 4 27.42 -31.45 -13.20
CA TYR A 4 26.31 -30.75 -12.57
C TYR A 4 25.33 -30.29 -13.65
N ILE A 5 24.25 -31.04 -13.84
CA ILE A 5 23.15 -30.65 -14.73
C ILE A 5 22.36 -29.53 -14.06
N ARG A 6 22.46 -28.31 -14.58
CA ARG A 6 21.62 -27.18 -14.15
C ARG A 6 20.21 -27.36 -14.73
N LYS A 7 19.19 -27.41 -13.87
CA LYS A 7 17.78 -27.52 -14.27
C LYS A 7 16.97 -26.34 -13.74
N HIS A 8 15.98 -25.91 -14.52
CA HIS A 8 15.00 -24.91 -14.12
C HIS A 8 13.86 -25.58 -13.34
N ILE A 9 13.45 -25.02 -12.20
CA ILE A 9 12.30 -25.51 -11.45
C ILE A 9 11.04 -25.09 -12.21
N LYS A 10 10.24 -26.06 -12.65
CA LYS A 10 8.98 -25.81 -13.38
C LYS A 10 7.78 -25.61 -12.47
N ALA A 11 7.76 -26.29 -11.32
CA ALA A 11 6.63 -26.23 -10.40
C ALA A 11 7.01 -26.72 -9.00
N LEU A 12 6.25 -26.24 -8.00
CA LEU A 12 6.33 -26.69 -6.62
C LEU A 12 5.05 -27.44 -6.23
N LYS A 13 5.21 -28.55 -5.49
CA LYS A 13 4.09 -29.32 -4.92
C LYS A 13 4.15 -29.25 -3.40
N PHE A 14 3.02 -28.94 -2.77
CA PHE A 14 2.90 -28.87 -1.33
C PHE A 14 2.28 -30.16 -0.78
N SER A 15 2.95 -30.79 0.18
CA SER A 15 2.46 -32.00 0.85
C SER A 15 2.84 -32.03 2.32
N LEU A 16 1.99 -32.64 3.15
CA LEU A 16 2.34 -32.98 4.52
C LEU A 16 3.25 -34.22 4.51
N LEU A 17 4.32 -34.20 5.31
CA LEU A 17 5.27 -35.30 5.37
C LEU A 17 4.68 -36.46 6.19
N SER A 18 4.53 -37.62 5.54
CA SER A 18 4.21 -38.88 6.23
C SER A 18 5.38 -39.33 7.13
N PRO A 19 5.12 -40.05 8.23
CA PRO A 19 6.18 -40.61 9.09
C PRO A 19 7.23 -41.45 8.34
N GLU A 20 6.82 -42.22 7.33
CA GLU A 20 7.74 -43.02 6.50
C GLU A 20 8.70 -42.14 5.68
N LYS A 21 8.20 -41.05 5.10
CA LYS A 21 9.03 -40.06 4.39
C LYS A 21 10.00 -39.38 5.34
N ILE A 22 9.57 -39.01 6.56
CA ILE A 22 10.46 -38.43 7.58
C ILE A 22 11.61 -39.40 7.87
N LYS A 23 11.31 -40.69 8.06
CA LYS A 23 12.32 -41.73 8.31
C LYS A 23 13.30 -41.91 7.15
N LYS A 24 12.83 -41.79 5.89
CA LYS A 24 13.69 -41.87 4.68
C LYS A 24 14.62 -40.66 4.50
N ILE A 25 14.17 -39.47 4.91
CA ILE A 25 14.93 -38.22 4.74
C ILE A 25 15.90 -37.99 5.91
N SER A 26 15.57 -38.52 7.09
CA SER A 26 16.37 -38.37 8.31
C SER A 26 17.74 -39.05 8.20
N ALA A 27 18.81 -38.30 8.46
CA ALA A 27 20.18 -38.80 8.48
C ALA A 27 20.61 -39.33 9.87
N ALA A 28 19.97 -38.86 10.94
CA ALA A 28 20.28 -39.25 12.31
C ALA A 28 19.04 -39.25 13.20
N LYS A 29 18.98 -40.24 14.11
CA LYS A 29 17.96 -40.32 15.15
C LYS A 29 18.48 -39.62 16.40
N ILE A 30 17.70 -38.69 16.93
CA ILE A 30 18.06 -37.90 18.12
C ILE A 30 17.42 -38.53 19.35
N ILE A 31 18.25 -38.85 20.33
CA ILE A 31 17.87 -39.61 21.53
C ILE A 31 18.29 -38.85 22.80
N THR A 32 19.45 -38.19 22.79
CA THR A 32 20.00 -37.52 23.97
C THR A 32 19.74 -36.01 23.95
N PRO A 33 19.41 -35.41 25.11
CA PRO A 33 19.20 -33.96 25.21
C PRO A 33 20.52 -33.18 25.34
N GLU A 34 21.62 -33.85 25.66
CA GLU A 34 22.96 -33.27 25.80
C GLU A 34 23.47 -32.76 24.45
N LEU A 35 24.05 -31.57 24.46
CA LEU A 35 24.52 -30.90 23.24
C LEU A 35 25.99 -31.23 22.96
N TYR A 36 26.83 -31.14 23.99
CA TYR A 36 28.28 -31.28 23.92
C TYR A 36 28.79 -32.19 25.03
N ASP A 37 29.88 -32.91 24.77
CA ASP A 37 30.60 -33.70 25.75
C ASP A 37 31.55 -32.83 26.61
N ALA A 38 32.27 -33.45 27.54
CA ALA A 38 33.22 -32.77 28.43
C ALA A 38 34.41 -32.13 27.68
N GLU A 39 34.69 -32.58 26.46
CA GLU A 39 35.76 -32.06 25.59
C GLU A 39 35.26 -30.93 24.66
N GLY A 40 33.97 -30.63 24.69
CA GLY A 40 33.35 -29.58 23.88
C GLY A 40 32.96 -30.03 22.47
N TYR A 41 33.02 -31.32 22.16
CA TYR A 41 32.54 -31.89 20.90
C TYR A 41 31.05 -32.20 20.96
N PRO A 42 30.30 -32.06 19.84
CA PRO A 42 28.89 -32.42 19.82
C PRO A 42 28.65 -33.90 20.11
N VAL A 43 27.69 -34.20 21.00
CA VAL A 43 27.36 -35.58 21.39
C VAL A 43 26.70 -36.32 20.23
N ASP A 44 27.17 -37.56 19.97
CA ASP A 44 26.56 -38.44 18.98
C ASP A 44 25.13 -38.85 19.41
N GLY A 45 24.15 -38.69 18.51
CA GLY A 45 22.74 -38.88 18.84
C GLY A 45 22.10 -37.73 19.62
N GLY A 46 22.84 -36.64 19.85
CA GLY A 46 22.36 -35.40 20.45
C GLY A 46 21.75 -34.43 19.43
N VAL A 47 21.26 -33.28 19.92
CA VAL A 47 20.62 -32.26 19.08
C VAL A 47 21.62 -31.55 18.16
N MET A 48 22.93 -31.60 18.44
CA MET A 48 24.00 -30.97 17.64
C MET A 48 24.87 -31.98 16.87
N ASP A 49 24.39 -33.21 16.68
CA ASP A 49 25.11 -34.30 16.00
C ASP A 49 25.69 -33.87 14.64
N LEU A 50 26.96 -34.20 14.40
CA LEU A 50 27.71 -33.84 13.18
C LEU A 50 27.16 -34.49 11.89
N ARG A 51 26.31 -35.51 12.01
CA ARG A 51 25.55 -36.07 10.89
C ARG A 51 24.49 -35.11 10.36
N LEU A 52 24.05 -34.14 11.18
CA LEU A 52 23.07 -33.12 10.80
C LEU A 52 23.72 -31.93 10.06
N GLY A 53 25.05 -31.82 10.11
CA GLY A 53 25.82 -30.76 9.47
C GLY A 53 27.01 -30.33 10.32
N ALA A 54 27.87 -29.47 9.77
CA ALA A 54 29.00 -28.88 10.48
C ALA A 54 28.86 -27.35 10.56
N ILE A 55 29.02 -26.81 11.76
CA ILE A 55 28.89 -25.36 12.05
C ILE A 55 30.20 -24.71 12.52
N ASP A 56 31.14 -25.50 13.05
CA ASP A 56 32.42 -24.98 13.57
C ASP A 56 33.50 -24.96 12.47
N PRO A 57 34.28 -23.87 12.34
CA PRO A 57 35.43 -23.83 11.44
C PRO A 57 36.45 -24.91 11.83
N GLY A 58 36.66 -25.90 10.95
CA GLY A 58 37.58 -27.03 11.18
C GLY A 58 36.88 -28.38 11.34
N VAL A 59 35.57 -28.39 11.58
CA VAL A 59 34.77 -29.62 11.64
C VAL A 59 34.16 -29.91 10.27
N ARG A 60 34.14 -31.20 9.88
CA ARG A 60 33.49 -31.67 8.65
C ARG A 60 32.25 -32.48 8.96
N CYS A 61 31.24 -32.35 8.13
CA CYS A 61 30.00 -33.11 8.28
C CYS A 61 30.28 -34.61 8.07
N ARG A 62 29.81 -35.46 8.99
CA ARG A 62 29.99 -36.92 8.90
C ARG A 62 29.17 -37.56 7.76
N THR A 63 28.15 -36.87 7.23
CA THR A 63 27.25 -37.39 6.19
C THR A 63 27.74 -37.03 4.77
N CYS A 64 28.14 -35.78 4.52
CA CYS A 64 28.57 -35.33 3.18
C CYS A 64 30.06 -34.93 3.07
N GLY A 65 30.80 -34.87 4.19
CA GLY A 65 32.21 -34.45 4.21
C GLY A 65 32.47 -32.96 4.02
N GLY A 66 31.45 -32.16 3.70
CA GLY A 66 31.58 -30.71 3.47
C GLY A 66 31.78 -29.90 4.76
N GLY A 67 32.45 -28.75 4.62
CA GLY A 67 32.64 -27.76 5.69
C GLY A 67 31.51 -26.72 5.81
N LEU A 68 31.76 -25.65 6.59
CA LEU A 68 30.82 -24.59 7.04
C LEU A 68 30.06 -23.81 5.92
N LYS A 69 30.42 -23.98 4.65
CA LYS A 69 29.72 -23.33 3.52
C LYS A 69 29.38 -24.29 2.38
N GLU A 70 29.88 -25.51 2.44
CA GLU A 70 29.70 -26.53 1.41
C GLU A 70 28.58 -27.48 1.80
N CYS A 71 28.46 -27.80 3.10
CA CYS A 71 27.39 -28.64 3.62
C CYS A 71 26.06 -27.86 3.66
N LEU A 72 25.04 -28.37 2.96
CA LEU A 72 23.67 -27.82 2.99
C LEU A 72 22.94 -28.18 4.30
N GLY A 73 23.45 -29.16 5.04
CA GLY A 73 22.83 -29.72 6.24
C GLY A 73 21.91 -30.90 5.93
N HIS A 74 21.76 -31.80 6.91
CA HIS A 74 20.92 -32.99 6.81
C HIS A 74 19.93 -33.03 7.97
N PRO A 75 18.63 -33.24 7.73
CA PRO A 75 17.65 -33.27 8.80
C PRO A 75 17.76 -34.56 9.62
N GLY A 76 17.29 -34.48 10.87
CA GLY A 76 17.19 -35.62 11.78
C GLY A 76 15.73 -35.96 12.12
N SER A 77 15.53 -36.92 13.01
CA SER A 77 14.19 -37.30 13.49
C SER A 77 14.18 -37.68 14.96
N ILE A 78 13.09 -37.33 15.64
CA ILE A 78 12.78 -37.77 17.01
C ILE A 78 11.55 -38.69 16.94
N ASP A 79 11.68 -39.88 17.53
CA ASP A 79 10.56 -40.80 17.72
C ASP A 79 9.80 -40.39 18.99
N LEU A 80 8.52 -40.04 18.85
CA LEU A 80 7.70 -39.62 19.99
C LEU A 80 7.17 -40.84 20.75
N ALA A 81 7.28 -40.84 22.08
CA ALA A 81 6.81 -41.93 22.94
C ALA A 81 5.28 -42.10 22.89
N ARG A 82 4.55 -40.99 22.68
CA ARG A 82 3.12 -40.96 22.39
C ARG A 82 2.81 -40.00 21.23
N PRO A 83 1.76 -40.24 20.43
CA PRO A 83 1.38 -39.37 19.32
C PRO A 83 0.93 -37.98 19.79
N VAL A 84 1.21 -36.93 19.02
CA VAL A 84 0.92 -35.53 19.37
C VAL A 84 0.22 -34.81 18.23
N ILE A 85 -0.74 -33.94 18.52
CA ILE A 85 -1.52 -33.23 17.49
C ILE A 85 -0.72 -32.04 16.95
N HIS A 86 -0.61 -31.93 15.62
CA HIS A 86 0.02 -30.77 15.00
C HIS A 86 -0.92 -29.54 15.06
N ILE A 87 -0.53 -28.50 15.79
CA ILE A 87 -1.34 -27.29 16.06
C ILE A 87 -1.96 -26.65 14.80
N LYS A 88 -1.19 -26.54 13.70
CA LYS A 88 -1.70 -25.91 12.46
C LYS A 88 -2.73 -26.73 11.68
N TYR A 89 -2.81 -28.04 11.92
CA TYR A 89 -3.73 -28.94 11.23
C TYR A 89 -4.97 -29.32 12.07
N ILE A 90 -5.15 -28.70 13.24
CA ILE A 90 -6.36 -28.87 14.07
C ILE A 90 -7.67 -28.67 13.28
N PRO A 91 -7.83 -27.65 12.41
CA PRO A 91 -9.07 -27.49 11.66
C PRO A 91 -9.42 -28.70 10.78
N ILE A 92 -8.41 -29.42 10.29
CA ILE A 92 -8.61 -30.67 9.54
C ILE A 92 -9.01 -31.79 10.49
N ALA A 93 -8.29 -31.98 11.59
CA ALA A 93 -8.63 -33.01 12.57
C ALA A 93 -10.08 -32.81 13.07
N GLU A 94 -10.47 -31.57 13.38
CA GLU A 94 -11.84 -31.19 13.72
C GLU A 94 -12.84 -31.51 12.60
N LEU A 95 -12.49 -31.20 11.35
CA LEU A 95 -13.34 -31.49 10.20
C LEU A 95 -13.62 -32.99 10.07
N PHE A 96 -12.60 -33.83 10.13
CA PHE A 96 -12.74 -35.27 9.98
C PHE A 96 -13.49 -35.90 11.16
N LEU A 97 -13.14 -35.52 12.38
CA LEU A 97 -13.85 -35.98 13.58
C LEU A 97 -15.35 -35.64 13.49
N LYS A 98 -15.71 -34.41 13.11
CA LYS A 98 -17.12 -33.99 13.01
C LYS A 98 -17.85 -34.52 11.77
N ALA A 99 -17.14 -34.81 10.69
CA ALA A 99 -17.76 -35.23 9.42
C ALA A 99 -17.99 -36.75 9.38
N PHE A 100 -17.07 -37.56 9.90
CA PHE A 100 -17.12 -39.02 9.78
C PHE A 100 -17.77 -39.68 11.01
N CYS A 101 -18.21 -40.93 10.84
CA CYS A 101 -18.70 -41.76 11.95
C CYS A 101 -17.54 -42.50 12.61
N PHE A 102 -17.41 -42.45 13.94
CA PHE A 102 -16.31 -43.10 14.69
C PHE A 102 -16.24 -44.62 14.51
N GLU A 103 -17.37 -45.26 14.24
CA GLU A 103 -17.47 -46.71 14.25
C GLU A 103 -17.25 -47.31 12.86
N CYS A 104 -17.94 -46.78 11.84
CA CYS A 104 -17.78 -47.25 10.46
C CYS A 104 -16.75 -46.46 9.62
N ALA A 105 -16.21 -45.36 10.12
CA ALA A 105 -15.26 -44.47 9.43
C ALA A 105 -15.73 -43.90 8.07
N ARG A 106 -17.01 -44.10 7.71
CA ARG A 106 -17.62 -43.62 6.47
C ARG A 106 -18.29 -42.27 6.66
N LEU A 107 -18.40 -41.52 5.55
CA LEU A 107 -19.15 -40.28 5.52
C LEU A 107 -20.66 -40.61 5.67
N PRO A 108 -21.38 -40.03 6.65
CA PRO A 108 -22.78 -40.33 6.93
C PRO A 108 -23.71 -39.60 5.95
N LEU A 109 -23.46 -39.76 4.66
CA LEU A 109 -24.29 -39.31 3.55
C LEU A 109 -24.54 -40.49 2.61
N VAL A 110 -25.70 -40.49 1.96
CA VAL A 110 -26.03 -41.44 0.90
C VAL A 110 -25.35 -40.96 -0.40
N ASP A 111 -24.94 -41.88 -1.27
CA ASP A 111 -24.18 -41.55 -2.48
C ASP A 111 -24.92 -40.59 -3.44
N GLU A 112 -26.26 -40.57 -3.41
CA GLU A 112 -27.10 -39.60 -4.13
C GLU A 112 -26.93 -38.17 -3.61
N ASP A 113 -26.89 -37.99 -2.29
CA ASP A 113 -26.68 -36.68 -1.65
C ASP A 113 -25.25 -36.19 -1.87
N VAL A 114 -24.28 -37.09 -1.97
CA VAL A 114 -22.90 -36.73 -2.33
C VAL A 114 -22.86 -36.12 -3.72
N LYS A 115 -23.57 -36.68 -4.71
CA LYS A 115 -23.62 -36.09 -6.07
C LYS A 115 -24.38 -34.77 -6.13
N LYS A 116 -25.41 -34.59 -5.29
CA LYS A 116 -26.30 -33.41 -5.31
C LYS A 116 -25.70 -32.14 -4.68
N TYR A 117 -24.90 -32.26 -3.63
CA TYR A 117 -24.36 -31.10 -2.89
C TYR A 117 -22.90 -30.81 -3.21
N GLY A 118 -22.53 -29.53 -3.23
CA GLY A 118 -21.13 -29.09 -3.31
C GLY A 118 -20.34 -29.37 -2.01
N LEU A 119 -19.01 -29.36 -2.07
CA LEU A 119 -18.09 -29.72 -0.96
C LEU A 119 -18.46 -29.10 0.40
N ILE A 120 -18.69 -27.78 0.45
CA ILE A 120 -19.01 -27.06 1.69
C ILE A 120 -20.39 -27.49 2.24
N GLN A 121 -21.35 -27.74 1.36
CA GLN A 121 -22.69 -28.17 1.74
C GLN A 121 -22.69 -29.63 2.22
N ARG A 122 -21.88 -30.51 1.61
CA ARG A 122 -21.66 -31.89 2.10
C ARG A 122 -21.17 -31.90 3.53
N ILE A 123 -20.16 -31.09 3.85
CA ILE A 123 -19.60 -30.98 5.19
C ILE A 123 -20.64 -30.49 6.21
N LYS A 124 -21.45 -29.48 5.85
CA LYS A 124 -22.50 -28.97 6.74
C LYS A 124 -23.56 -30.04 7.01
N LYS A 125 -24.08 -30.69 5.96
CA LYS A 125 -25.09 -31.75 6.10
C LYS A 125 -24.55 -32.95 6.87
N ALA A 126 -23.32 -33.38 6.60
CA ALA A 126 -22.68 -34.48 7.34
C ALA A 126 -22.54 -34.18 8.85
N LYS A 127 -22.41 -32.91 9.26
CA LYS A 127 -22.38 -32.52 10.68
C LYS A 127 -23.74 -32.56 11.37
N ASP A 128 -24.82 -32.35 10.62
CA ASP A 128 -26.19 -32.28 11.16
C ASP A 128 -26.85 -33.66 11.32
N VAL A 129 -26.28 -34.71 10.72
CA VAL A 129 -26.78 -36.09 10.79
C VAL A 129 -26.55 -36.70 12.17
N LYS A 130 -27.65 -37.00 12.88
CA LYS A 130 -27.68 -37.57 14.25
C LYS A 130 -27.49 -39.08 14.33
N LYS A 131 -27.91 -39.84 13.32
CA LYS A 131 -27.73 -41.30 13.22
C LYS A 131 -27.01 -41.63 11.93
N CYS A 132 -25.98 -42.47 11.99
CA CYS A 132 -25.25 -42.86 10.79
C CYS A 132 -26.13 -43.72 9.87
N PRO A 133 -26.29 -43.39 8.58
CA PRO A 133 -27.08 -44.20 7.65
C PRO A 133 -26.44 -45.55 7.29
N HIS A 134 -25.15 -45.74 7.59
CA HIS A 134 -24.41 -46.96 7.24
C HIS A 134 -24.38 -48.00 8.37
N CYS A 135 -24.17 -47.58 9.62
CA CYS A 135 -24.05 -48.47 10.78
C CYS A 135 -25.14 -48.27 11.84
N ASN A 136 -26.09 -47.35 11.63
CA ASN A 136 -27.18 -47.01 12.56
C ASN A 136 -26.77 -46.51 13.97
N THR A 137 -25.48 -46.36 14.26
CA THR A 137 -24.98 -45.82 15.53
C THR A 137 -25.40 -44.36 15.73
N PRO A 138 -25.89 -43.97 16.93
CA PRO A 138 -26.13 -42.58 17.28
C PRO A 138 -24.80 -41.80 17.39
N ARG A 139 -24.75 -40.61 16.80
CA ARG A 139 -23.57 -39.74 16.83
C ARG A 139 -23.70 -38.71 17.93
N GLU A 140 -22.69 -38.63 18.79
CA GLU A 140 -22.59 -37.57 19.77
C GLU A 140 -21.87 -36.34 19.19
N LYS A 141 -22.12 -35.17 19.79
CA LYS A 141 -21.49 -33.92 19.36
C LYS A 141 -20.05 -33.87 19.87
N ILE A 142 -19.11 -33.64 18.96
CA ILE A 142 -17.72 -33.39 19.30
C ILE A 142 -17.56 -31.93 19.71
N LYS A 143 -17.08 -31.71 20.93
CA LYS A 143 -16.66 -30.40 21.41
C LYS A 143 -15.14 -30.29 21.27
N VAL A 144 -14.70 -29.11 20.85
CA VAL A 144 -13.27 -28.78 20.73
C VAL A 144 -12.98 -27.72 21.78
N GLU A 145 -12.24 -28.11 22.80
CA GLU A 145 -11.69 -27.20 23.79
C GLU A 145 -10.32 -26.73 23.27
N LYS A 146 -10.32 -25.54 22.66
CA LYS A 146 -9.10 -24.96 22.12
C LYS A 146 -8.08 -24.78 23.26
N PRO A 147 -6.82 -25.18 23.07
CA PRO A 147 -6.16 -25.34 21.76
C PRO A 147 -6.17 -26.76 21.16
N THR A 148 -6.02 -27.84 21.93
CA THR A 148 -5.73 -29.20 21.38
C THR A 148 -6.66 -30.29 21.89
N ASN A 149 -7.62 -29.99 22.79
CA ASN A 149 -8.44 -31.00 23.45
C ASN A 149 -9.73 -31.28 22.68
N PHE A 150 -10.00 -32.56 22.44
CA PHE A 150 -11.20 -33.05 21.78
C PHE A 150 -12.01 -33.89 22.77
N SER A 151 -13.34 -33.70 22.79
CA SER A 151 -14.24 -34.53 23.58
C SER A 151 -15.40 -35.09 22.74
N TYR A 152 -15.65 -36.39 22.88
CA TYR A 152 -16.82 -37.08 22.37
C TYR A 152 -17.87 -37.13 23.49
N GLY A 153 -18.88 -36.28 23.40
CA GLY A 153 -19.88 -36.14 24.48
C GLY A 153 -19.28 -35.59 25.77
N LYS A 154 -19.08 -36.47 26.75
CA LYS A 154 -18.43 -36.18 28.05
C LYS A 154 -17.02 -36.78 28.18
N LYS A 155 -16.58 -37.65 27.26
CA LYS A 155 -15.29 -38.33 27.31
C LYS A 155 -14.23 -37.55 26.51
N ARG A 156 -13.04 -37.32 27.08
CA ARG A 156 -11.86 -36.79 26.35
C ARG A 156 -11.35 -37.85 25.38
N ILE A 157 -11.04 -37.46 24.15
CA ILE A 157 -10.44 -38.35 23.13
C ILE A 157 -8.95 -38.04 23.06
N PHE A 158 -8.12 -39.07 23.14
CA PHE A 158 -6.67 -38.91 23.08
C PHE A 158 -6.13 -38.96 21.64
N PRO A 159 -4.99 -38.32 21.34
CA PRO A 159 -4.39 -38.34 20.00
C PRO A 159 -4.17 -39.74 19.41
N THR A 160 -3.88 -40.75 20.25
CA THR A 160 -3.77 -42.15 19.81
C THR A 160 -5.09 -42.67 19.23
N GLU A 161 -6.21 -42.49 19.95
CA GLU A 161 -7.54 -42.91 19.49
C GLU A 161 -7.94 -42.18 18.20
N ILE A 162 -7.62 -40.89 18.09
CA ILE A 162 -7.88 -40.07 16.89
C ILE A 162 -7.10 -40.63 15.69
N ARG A 163 -5.83 -41.03 15.89
CA ARG A 163 -4.99 -41.58 14.82
C ARG A 163 -5.52 -42.92 14.33
N ASP A 164 -5.85 -43.82 15.25
CA ASP A 164 -6.38 -45.14 14.91
C ASP A 164 -7.71 -45.03 14.17
N PHE A 165 -8.52 -44.03 14.53
CA PHE A 165 -9.70 -43.66 13.78
C PHE A 165 -9.38 -43.16 12.37
N PHE A 166 -8.44 -42.23 12.21
CA PHE A 166 -8.07 -41.67 10.91
C PHE A 166 -7.49 -42.71 9.94
N VAL A 167 -6.74 -43.70 10.45
CA VAL A 167 -6.19 -44.78 9.63
C VAL A 167 -7.28 -45.62 8.96
N LYS A 168 -8.44 -45.80 9.61
CA LYS A 168 -9.58 -46.56 9.09
C LYS A 168 -10.32 -45.87 7.93
N ILE A 169 -10.09 -44.57 7.72
CA ILE A 169 -10.79 -43.79 6.70
C ILE A 169 -10.22 -44.11 5.30
N SER A 170 -11.10 -44.41 4.36
CA SER A 170 -10.71 -44.72 2.98
C SER A 170 -10.25 -43.47 2.21
N ASP A 171 -9.40 -43.67 1.21
CA ASP A 171 -8.90 -42.58 0.36
C ASP A 171 -10.02 -41.93 -0.49
N ASP A 172 -11.03 -42.71 -0.90
CA ASP A 172 -12.20 -42.20 -1.61
C ASP A 172 -13.04 -41.27 -0.71
N ASP A 173 -13.22 -41.65 0.54
CA ASP A 173 -13.94 -40.85 1.52
C ASP A 173 -13.20 -39.54 1.87
N CYS A 174 -11.87 -39.54 1.89
CA CYS A 174 -11.07 -38.32 2.02
C CYS A 174 -11.35 -37.34 0.85
N ARG A 175 -11.42 -37.85 -0.38
CA ARG A 175 -11.73 -37.03 -1.58
C ARG A 175 -13.15 -36.46 -1.52
N LYS A 176 -14.14 -37.18 -0.97
CA LYS A 176 -15.51 -36.69 -0.82
C LYS A 176 -15.61 -35.42 0.04
N VAL A 177 -14.69 -35.25 0.98
CA VAL A 177 -14.59 -34.08 1.88
C VAL A 177 -13.68 -32.97 1.32
N GLY A 178 -13.04 -33.22 0.17
CA GLY A 178 -12.17 -32.25 -0.52
C GLY A 178 -10.71 -32.30 -0.07
N VAL A 179 -10.27 -33.40 0.56
CA VAL A 179 -8.87 -33.59 0.95
C VAL A 179 -8.23 -34.62 0.02
N ASN A 180 -7.06 -34.28 -0.54
CA ASN A 180 -6.36 -35.20 -1.42
C ASN A 180 -5.43 -36.15 -0.62
N PRO A 181 -5.69 -37.47 -0.62
CA PRO A 181 -4.93 -38.42 0.17
C PRO A 181 -3.47 -38.56 -0.26
N SER A 182 -3.12 -38.19 -1.49
CA SER A 182 -1.72 -38.26 -1.96
C SER A 182 -0.81 -37.21 -1.30
N THR A 183 -1.37 -36.07 -0.90
CA THR A 183 -0.62 -34.95 -0.32
C THR A 183 -0.88 -34.75 1.16
N CYS A 184 -2.07 -35.08 1.64
CA CYS A 184 -2.47 -34.92 3.03
C CYS A 184 -3.45 -36.03 3.40
N ARG A 185 -2.99 -37.07 4.12
CA ARG A 185 -3.90 -37.98 4.83
C ARG A 185 -4.16 -37.50 6.25
N PRO A 186 -5.37 -37.69 6.78
CA PRO A 186 -5.76 -37.17 8.10
C PRO A 186 -4.87 -37.72 9.24
N GLU A 187 -4.39 -38.96 9.17
CA GLU A 187 -3.53 -39.53 10.20
C GLU A 187 -2.15 -38.87 10.29
N TRP A 188 -1.67 -38.21 9.23
CA TRP A 188 -0.40 -37.46 9.26
C TRP A 188 -0.49 -36.15 10.04
N THR A 189 -1.71 -35.69 10.35
CA THR A 189 -1.92 -34.52 11.23
C THR A 189 -1.53 -34.81 12.68
N ILE A 190 -1.39 -36.09 13.02
CA ILE A 190 -0.94 -36.57 14.33
C ILE A 190 0.50 -37.06 14.18
N LEU A 191 1.41 -36.33 14.81
CA LEU A 191 2.84 -36.58 14.77
C LEU A 191 3.17 -37.80 15.63
N THR A 192 3.75 -38.82 15.02
CA THR A 192 4.45 -39.93 15.70
C THR A 192 5.97 -39.77 15.62
N LEU A 193 6.43 -39.07 14.57
CA LEU A 193 7.82 -38.75 14.28
C LEU A 193 7.91 -37.24 14.07
N LEU A 194 8.82 -36.60 14.79
CA LEU A 194 9.10 -35.17 14.62
C LEU A 194 10.38 -34.99 13.80
N LEU A 195 10.29 -34.24 12.69
CA LEU A 195 11.45 -33.89 11.88
C LEU A 195 12.28 -32.81 12.59
N VAL A 196 13.57 -33.08 12.78
CA VAL A 196 14.51 -32.12 13.37
C VAL A 196 15.22 -31.36 12.25
N PRO A 197 15.16 -30.01 12.22
CA PRO A 197 15.90 -29.24 11.24
C PRO A 197 17.41 -29.41 11.41
N PRO A 198 18.18 -29.37 10.30
CA PRO A 198 19.64 -29.44 10.34
C PRO A 198 20.23 -28.27 11.12
N VAL A 199 21.46 -28.44 11.61
CA VAL A 199 22.19 -27.40 12.36
C VAL A 199 22.39 -26.12 11.56
N THR A 200 22.45 -26.20 10.22
CA THR A 200 22.56 -25.05 9.32
C THR A 200 21.35 -24.10 9.37
N VAL A 201 20.18 -24.59 9.80
CA VAL A 201 18.96 -23.77 9.97
C VAL A 201 18.90 -23.10 11.35
N ARG A 202 19.66 -23.62 12.31
CA ARG A 202 19.70 -23.21 13.73
C ARG A 202 21.16 -23.06 14.19
N PRO A 203 21.90 -22.11 13.59
CA PRO A 203 23.32 -21.95 13.86
C PRO A 203 23.56 -21.53 15.32
N SER A 204 24.66 -22.01 15.90
CA SER A 204 25.19 -21.50 17.17
C SER A 204 26.05 -20.27 16.92
N ILE A 205 26.14 -19.37 17.90
CA ILE A 205 27.00 -18.20 17.88
C ILE A 205 27.97 -18.30 19.06
N THR A 206 29.26 -18.29 18.77
CA THR A 206 30.28 -18.17 19.82
C THR A 206 30.51 -16.69 20.12
N LEU A 207 30.31 -16.30 21.37
CA LEU A 207 30.57 -14.94 21.84
C LEU A 207 32.09 -14.69 21.94
N GLU A 208 32.50 -13.43 22.02
CA GLU A 208 33.91 -13.06 22.22
C GLU A 208 34.48 -13.61 23.54
N THR A 209 33.62 -13.88 24.52
CA THR A 209 33.96 -14.55 25.79
C THR A 209 34.31 -16.03 25.63
N GLY A 210 34.13 -16.61 24.45
CA GLY A 210 34.29 -18.05 24.18
C GLY A 210 33.07 -18.89 24.51
N GLU A 211 32.03 -18.31 25.14
CA GLU A 211 30.78 -19.01 25.43
C GLU A 211 29.93 -19.20 24.17
N ARG A 212 29.31 -20.37 24.04
CA ARG A 212 28.38 -20.68 22.94
C ARG A 212 26.96 -20.29 23.31
N SER A 213 26.33 -19.51 22.45
CA SER A 213 24.91 -19.17 22.49
C SER A 213 24.17 -19.95 21.41
N GLU A 214 23.26 -20.82 21.82
CA GLU A 214 22.50 -21.68 20.94
C GLU A 214 21.22 -21.00 20.45
N ASP A 215 20.71 -21.46 19.30
CA ASP A 215 19.48 -20.94 18.74
C ASP A 215 18.24 -21.34 19.58
N ASP A 216 17.24 -20.46 19.64
CA ASP A 216 15.96 -20.69 20.35
C ASP A 216 15.30 -22.04 19.99
N THR A 217 15.40 -22.49 18.74
CA THR A 217 14.84 -23.77 18.31
C THR A 217 15.63 -24.95 18.83
N THR A 218 16.95 -24.83 18.99
CA THR A 218 17.81 -25.84 19.62
C THR A 218 17.42 -26.02 21.09
N HIS A 219 17.25 -24.92 21.84
CA HIS A 219 16.77 -24.98 23.23
C HIS A 219 15.44 -25.73 23.36
N LYS A 220 14.50 -25.44 22.45
CA LYS A 220 13.19 -26.09 22.49
C LYS A 220 13.25 -27.57 22.10
N LEU A 221 14.10 -27.94 21.15
CA LEU A 221 14.33 -29.34 20.77
C LEU A 221 14.92 -30.13 21.94
N THR A 222 15.87 -29.55 22.69
CA THR A 222 16.42 -30.17 23.91
C THR A 222 15.32 -30.44 24.95
N ASP A 223 14.41 -29.50 25.18
CA ASP A 223 13.28 -29.72 26.08
C ASP A 223 12.32 -30.81 25.58
N ILE A 224 12.05 -30.86 24.27
CA ILE A 224 11.22 -31.93 23.66
C ILE A 224 11.86 -33.30 23.89
N VAL A 225 13.16 -33.44 23.61
CA VAL A 225 13.88 -34.70 23.80
C VAL A 225 13.87 -35.11 25.28
N ARG A 226 14.13 -34.17 26.21
CA ARG A 226 14.11 -34.43 27.65
C ARG A 226 12.74 -34.91 28.14
N VAL A 227 11.65 -34.25 27.74
CA VAL A 227 10.29 -34.66 28.15
C VAL A 227 9.90 -35.98 27.50
N ASN A 228 10.27 -36.19 26.24
CA ASN A 228 9.98 -37.42 25.51
C ASN A 228 10.70 -38.64 26.12
N GLN A 229 11.96 -38.48 26.53
CA GLN A 229 12.73 -39.50 27.25
C GLN A 229 12.08 -39.82 28.60
N ARG A 230 11.76 -38.79 29.41
CA ARG A 230 11.06 -38.98 30.70
C ARG A 230 9.73 -39.70 30.53
N LEU A 231 8.94 -39.34 29.52
CA LEU A 231 7.67 -40.01 29.23
C LEU A 231 7.90 -41.49 28.87
N TRP A 232 8.91 -41.79 28.06
CA TRP A 232 9.25 -43.17 27.69
C TRP A 232 9.73 -44.02 28.88
N GLU A 233 10.58 -43.45 29.74
CA GLU A 233 11.05 -44.11 30.97
C GLU A 233 9.89 -44.42 31.92
N ASN A 234 8.99 -43.46 32.15
CA ASN A 234 7.81 -43.66 33.02
C ASN A 234 6.80 -44.66 32.43
N LEU A 235 6.65 -44.69 31.10
CA LEU A 235 5.83 -45.68 30.41
C LEU A 235 6.37 -47.10 30.62
N ASN A 236 7.69 -47.28 30.51
CA ASN A 236 8.33 -48.59 30.71
C ASN A 236 8.37 -49.00 32.18
N ALA A 237 8.46 -48.04 33.11
CA ALA A 237 8.40 -48.28 34.54
C ALA A 237 6.97 -48.59 35.06
N GLY A 238 5.94 -48.48 34.22
CA GLY A 238 4.56 -48.74 34.60
C GLY A 238 3.95 -47.67 35.53
N ALA A 239 4.33 -46.40 35.34
CA ALA A 239 3.82 -45.30 36.15
C ALA A 239 2.27 -45.13 36.05
N PRO A 240 1.61 -44.54 37.06
CA PRO A 240 0.17 -44.24 37.01
C PRO A 240 -0.24 -43.40 35.80
N GLU A 241 -1.44 -43.65 35.26
CA GLU A 241 -1.96 -42.99 34.05
C GLU A 241 -1.99 -41.46 34.18
N VAL A 242 -2.30 -40.91 35.37
CA VAL A 242 -2.32 -39.46 35.61
C VAL A 242 -0.96 -38.81 35.31
N ILE A 243 0.13 -39.45 35.73
CA ILE A 243 1.49 -38.94 35.51
C ILE A 243 1.85 -39.00 34.01
N ILE A 244 1.42 -40.09 33.34
CA ILE A 244 1.62 -40.26 31.90
C ILE A 244 0.85 -39.19 31.12
N GLU A 245 -0.39 -38.90 31.51
CA GLU A 245 -1.22 -37.85 30.91
C GLU A 245 -0.60 -36.47 31.09
N ASP A 246 -0.14 -36.14 32.31
CA ASP A 246 0.52 -34.85 32.58
C ASP A 246 1.81 -34.68 31.75
N LEU A 247 2.64 -35.72 31.66
CA LEU A 247 3.85 -35.72 30.83
C LEU A 247 3.52 -35.65 29.33
N TRP A 248 2.41 -36.25 28.91
CA TRP A 248 1.94 -36.18 27.52
C TRP A 248 1.41 -34.79 27.16
N ASP A 249 0.63 -34.16 28.04
CA ASP A 249 0.18 -32.79 27.88
C ASP A 249 1.36 -31.80 27.89
N LEU A 250 2.40 -32.07 28.69
CA LEU A 250 3.67 -31.33 28.66
C LEU A 250 4.40 -31.51 27.33
N LEU A 251 4.47 -32.73 26.78
CA LEU A 251 5.05 -32.98 25.45
C LEU A 251 4.28 -32.23 24.35
N GLN A 252 2.94 -32.25 24.39
CA GLN A 252 2.08 -31.47 23.49
C GLN A 252 2.34 -29.97 23.62
N TYR A 253 2.54 -29.45 24.83
CA TYR A 253 2.92 -28.06 25.06
C TYR A 253 4.26 -27.72 24.37
N HIS A 254 5.31 -28.53 24.57
CA HIS A 254 6.62 -28.25 23.99
C HIS A 254 6.62 -28.33 22.46
N ILE A 255 5.91 -29.29 21.86
CA ILE A 255 5.79 -29.38 20.40
C ILE A 255 4.94 -28.23 19.85
N THR A 256 3.86 -27.84 20.53
CA THR A 256 3.02 -26.71 20.11
C THR A 256 3.83 -25.41 20.08
N THR A 257 4.54 -25.13 21.17
CA THR A 257 5.40 -23.94 21.32
C THR A 257 6.72 -24.06 20.56
N PHE A 258 7.02 -25.16 19.88
CA PHE A 258 8.11 -25.24 18.89
C PHE A 258 7.64 -24.72 17.51
N PHE A 259 6.42 -25.05 17.12
CA PHE A 259 5.83 -24.56 15.87
C PHE A 259 5.31 -23.13 15.97
N ASP A 260 4.61 -22.78 17.06
CA ASP A 260 4.00 -21.47 17.26
C ASP A 260 3.90 -21.09 18.74
N ASN A 261 4.60 -20.03 19.14
CA ASN A 261 4.58 -19.50 20.50
C ASN A 261 3.43 -18.52 20.77
N SER A 262 2.69 -18.11 19.72
CA SER A 262 1.67 -17.06 19.77
C SER A 262 0.24 -17.60 19.89
N VAL A 263 0.09 -18.88 20.25
CA VAL A 263 -1.21 -19.55 20.35
C VAL A 263 -1.99 -19.01 21.56
N PRO A 264 -3.27 -18.61 21.40
CA PRO A 264 -4.08 -18.13 22.53
C PRO A 264 -4.35 -19.25 23.52
N ASN A 265 -4.46 -18.90 24.81
CA ASN A 265 -4.68 -19.83 25.94
C ASN A 265 -3.52 -20.79 26.24
N ILE A 266 -2.35 -20.59 25.65
CA ILE A 266 -1.11 -21.32 26.00
C ILE A 266 -0.10 -20.29 26.54
N PRO A 267 0.56 -20.53 27.68
CA PRO A 267 1.60 -19.64 28.17
C PRO A 267 2.81 -19.66 27.20
N PRO A 268 3.29 -18.49 26.73
CA PRO A 268 4.40 -18.46 25.79
C PRO A 268 5.67 -19.00 26.43
N ALA A 269 6.39 -19.86 25.70
CA ALA A 269 7.70 -20.34 26.10
C ALA A 269 8.71 -19.18 26.10
N ARG A 270 9.43 -19.02 27.20
CA ARG A 270 10.36 -17.91 27.44
C ARG A 270 11.74 -18.45 27.80
N HIS A 271 12.76 -17.67 27.49
CA HIS A 271 14.10 -17.86 28.05
C HIS A 271 14.09 -17.61 29.56
N ARG A 272 15.15 -18.00 30.27
CA ARG A 272 15.33 -17.69 31.71
C ARG A 272 15.29 -16.19 32.01
N SER A 273 15.60 -15.35 31.01
CA SER A 273 15.53 -13.88 31.07
C SER A 273 14.10 -13.31 30.91
N GLY A 274 13.09 -14.15 30.64
CA GLY A 274 11.71 -13.75 30.42
C GLY A 274 11.38 -13.36 28.96
N GLN A 275 12.34 -13.31 28.05
CA GLN A 275 12.10 -13.04 26.63
C GLN A 275 11.40 -14.23 25.95
N PRO A 276 10.33 -14.03 25.15
CA PRO A 276 9.70 -15.13 24.40
C PRO A 276 10.63 -15.68 23.31
N LEU A 277 10.68 -17.01 23.20
CA LEU A 277 11.48 -17.70 22.19
C LEU A 277 10.90 -17.49 20.79
N LYS A 278 11.77 -17.29 19.78
CA LYS A 278 11.37 -17.16 18.37
C LYS A 278 11.23 -18.52 17.69
N THR A 279 9.98 -18.91 17.47
CA THR A 279 9.57 -20.19 16.87
C THR A 279 9.52 -20.19 15.35
N ILE A 280 9.29 -21.35 14.74
CA ILE A 280 9.23 -21.51 13.26
C ILE A 280 8.21 -20.56 12.63
N THR A 281 7.01 -20.45 13.21
CA THR A 281 5.94 -19.56 12.71
C THR A 281 6.38 -18.11 12.71
N GLU A 282 7.01 -17.64 13.78
CA GLU A 282 7.47 -16.26 13.93
C GLU A 282 8.65 -15.94 13.01
N ARG A 283 9.52 -16.92 12.73
CA ARG A 283 10.60 -16.77 11.74
C ARG A 283 10.06 -16.60 10.31
N ILE A 284 8.91 -17.20 9.99
CA ILE A 284 8.32 -17.12 8.64
C ILE A 284 7.42 -15.89 8.49
N LYS A 285 6.63 -15.56 9.51
CA LYS A 285 5.60 -14.51 9.49
C LYS A 285 6.21 -13.12 9.74
N GLY A 286 5.52 -12.09 9.23
CA GLY A 286 5.80 -10.69 9.58
C GLY A 286 6.77 -9.99 8.62
N LYS A 287 7.12 -8.74 8.94
CA LYS A 287 8.00 -7.90 8.11
C LYS A 287 9.45 -8.39 8.14
N GLU A 288 9.93 -8.74 9.34
CA GLU A 288 11.26 -9.33 9.59
C GLU A 288 11.30 -10.86 9.32
N GLY A 289 10.18 -11.45 8.90
CA GLY A 289 10.10 -12.87 8.59
C GLY A 289 10.86 -13.24 7.32
N ARG A 290 11.29 -14.50 7.20
CA ARG A 290 12.12 -15.01 6.09
C ARG A 290 11.54 -14.67 4.70
N ILE A 291 10.23 -14.84 4.50
CA ILE A 291 9.59 -14.62 3.19
C ILE A 291 9.69 -13.16 2.76
N ARG A 292 9.56 -12.20 3.68
CA ARG A 292 9.52 -10.77 3.33
C ARG A 292 10.90 -10.11 3.42
N HIS A 293 11.67 -10.40 4.46
CA HIS A 293 12.95 -9.72 4.73
C HIS A 293 14.16 -10.33 4.02
N ASN A 294 14.14 -11.65 3.76
CA ASN A 294 15.30 -12.36 3.19
C ASN A 294 15.06 -12.89 1.77
N LEU A 295 13.82 -13.23 1.43
CA LEU A 295 13.47 -13.78 0.11
C LEU A 295 12.96 -12.69 -0.83
N ALA A 296 11.88 -11.97 -0.46
CA ALA A 296 11.32 -10.91 -1.30
C ALA A 296 12.18 -9.64 -1.33
N GLY A 297 12.76 -9.26 -0.19
CA GLY A 297 13.83 -8.27 -0.09
C GLY A 297 15.09 -8.94 0.44
N LYS A 298 16.26 -8.37 0.18
CA LYS A 298 17.53 -8.79 0.78
C LYS A 298 18.52 -7.63 0.79
N ARG A 299 19.48 -7.67 1.71
CA ARG A 299 20.65 -6.80 1.62
C ARG A 299 21.51 -7.28 0.44
N VAL A 300 22.05 -6.32 -0.30
CA VAL A 300 22.86 -6.57 -1.50
C VAL A 300 24.27 -6.04 -1.29
N ASN A 301 25.24 -6.67 -1.96
CA ASN A 301 26.62 -6.19 -2.04
C ASN A 301 26.75 -5.18 -3.19
N TYR A 302 27.95 -4.61 -3.37
CA TYR A 302 28.28 -3.66 -4.44
C TYR A 302 27.37 -2.42 -4.45
N SER A 303 27.05 -1.95 -3.24
CA SER A 303 26.23 -0.76 -3.02
C SER A 303 26.86 0.16 -1.98
N SER A 304 26.64 1.47 -2.11
CA SER A 304 27.04 2.47 -1.12
C SER A 304 25.94 3.49 -0.91
N ARG A 305 26.01 4.23 0.19
CA ARG A 305 25.07 5.27 0.60
C ARG A 305 25.85 6.45 1.16
N THR A 306 25.52 7.65 0.72
CA THR A 306 26.04 8.91 1.28
C THR A 306 25.04 10.04 1.03
N VAL A 307 25.31 11.19 1.64
CA VAL A 307 24.53 12.42 1.50
C VAL A 307 24.63 12.96 0.07
N ILE A 308 23.55 13.52 -0.45
CA ILE A 308 23.51 14.16 -1.77
C ILE A 308 23.76 15.66 -1.69
N SER A 309 24.31 16.22 -2.77
CA SER A 309 24.58 17.65 -2.94
C SER A 309 24.28 18.09 -4.37
N PRO A 310 23.80 19.33 -4.60
CA PRO A 310 23.51 19.82 -5.94
C PRO A 310 24.79 20.15 -6.71
N ASP A 311 24.82 19.81 -7.99
CA ASP A 311 25.86 20.28 -8.93
C ASP A 311 25.24 20.63 -10.29
N PRO A 312 25.02 21.93 -10.59
CA PRO A 312 24.45 22.38 -11.86
C PRO A 312 25.33 22.14 -13.10
N PHE A 313 26.61 21.80 -12.94
CA PHE A 313 27.55 21.70 -14.06
C PHE A 313 27.79 20.27 -14.52
N ILE A 314 27.40 19.29 -13.72
CA ILE A 314 27.37 17.88 -14.12
C ILE A 314 26.26 17.66 -15.15
N LYS A 315 26.37 16.65 -16.02
CA LYS A 315 25.27 16.36 -16.95
C LYS A 315 24.07 15.80 -16.19
N ILE A 316 22.87 16.00 -16.73
CA ILE A 316 21.61 15.48 -16.18
C ILE A 316 21.65 13.95 -15.98
N ASN A 317 22.34 13.23 -16.86
CA ASN A 317 22.47 11.77 -16.82
C ASN A 317 23.75 11.28 -16.08
N GLU A 318 24.44 12.17 -15.38
CA GLU A 318 25.66 11.84 -14.63
C GLU A 318 25.41 12.00 -13.12
N VAL A 319 26.05 11.13 -12.33
CA VAL A 319 26.09 11.23 -10.88
C VAL A 319 27.53 11.31 -10.39
N GLY A 320 27.82 12.30 -9.57
CA GLY A 320 29.13 12.47 -8.95
C GLY A 320 29.34 11.42 -7.86
N VAL A 321 30.41 10.63 -7.97
CA VAL A 321 30.76 9.57 -7.02
C VAL A 321 32.12 9.88 -6.36
N PRO A 322 32.22 9.86 -5.02
CA PRO A 322 33.47 10.02 -4.29
C PRO A 322 34.56 9.00 -4.67
N TYR A 323 35.84 9.42 -4.72
CA TYR A 323 36.97 8.50 -4.89
C TYR A 323 37.00 7.37 -3.86
N GLU A 324 36.66 7.65 -2.60
CA GLU A 324 36.61 6.64 -1.53
C GLU A 324 35.62 5.52 -1.85
N ILE A 325 34.45 5.90 -2.39
CA ILE A 325 33.40 4.94 -2.78
C ILE A 325 33.81 4.20 -4.06
N ALA A 326 34.39 4.90 -5.04
CA ALA A 326 34.81 4.33 -6.31
C ALA A 326 35.90 3.24 -6.18
N LYS A 327 36.77 3.36 -5.17
CA LYS A 327 37.80 2.35 -4.85
C LYS A 327 37.20 1.07 -4.21
N ILE A 328 36.10 1.20 -3.49
CA ILE A 328 35.46 0.08 -2.76
C ILE A 328 34.47 -0.65 -3.68
N ILE A 329 33.64 0.09 -4.40
CA ILE A 329 32.67 -0.48 -5.34
C ILE A 329 33.44 -0.91 -6.60
N THR A 330 33.50 -2.22 -6.83
CA THR A 330 34.11 -2.79 -8.02
C THR A 330 33.09 -3.14 -9.09
N VAL A 331 33.58 -3.20 -10.33
CA VAL A 331 32.88 -3.70 -11.51
C VAL A 331 33.61 -4.95 -11.99
N ALA A 332 32.89 -6.07 -12.07
CA ALA A 332 33.42 -7.31 -12.60
C ALA A 332 33.50 -7.27 -14.14
N GLU A 333 34.72 -7.15 -14.68
CA GLU A 333 34.96 -7.12 -16.12
C GLU A 333 35.61 -8.43 -16.59
N LYS A 334 35.03 -9.06 -17.63
CA LYS A 334 35.59 -10.26 -18.24
C LYS A 334 36.78 -9.90 -19.11
N VAL A 335 37.89 -10.59 -18.92
CA VAL A 335 39.07 -10.45 -19.76
C VAL A 335 38.79 -11.07 -21.12
N THR A 336 38.98 -10.27 -22.16
CA THR A 336 38.86 -10.61 -23.58
C THR A 336 40.15 -10.23 -24.29
N SER A 337 40.31 -10.66 -25.53
CA SER A 337 41.44 -10.24 -26.36
C SER A 337 41.50 -8.73 -26.58
N ALA A 338 40.37 -8.02 -26.48
CA ALA A 338 40.29 -6.58 -26.68
C ALA A 338 40.72 -5.75 -25.45
N ASN A 339 40.33 -6.15 -24.24
CA ASN A 339 40.57 -5.37 -23.02
C ASN A 339 41.76 -5.86 -22.16
N ILE A 340 42.41 -6.97 -22.52
CA ILE A 340 43.51 -7.56 -21.72
C ILE A 340 44.64 -6.58 -21.39
N LYS A 341 45.02 -5.71 -22.34
CA LYS A 341 46.06 -4.69 -22.11
C LYS A 341 45.63 -3.68 -21.04
N GLN A 342 44.41 -3.17 -21.15
CA GLN A 342 43.84 -2.24 -20.17
C GLN A 342 43.69 -2.87 -18.79
N MET A 343 43.28 -4.14 -18.71
CA MET A 343 43.16 -4.85 -17.44
C MET A 343 44.53 -5.01 -16.76
N ARG A 344 45.60 -5.30 -17.52
CA ARG A 344 46.96 -5.36 -16.98
C ARG A 344 47.43 -4.01 -16.44
N GLU A 345 47.11 -2.90 -17.11
CA GLU A 345 47.42 -1.55 -16.63
C GLU A 345 46.70 -1.22 -15.31
N LEU A 346 45.41 -1.58 -15.19
CA LEU A 346 44.63 -1.36 -13.96
C LEU A 346 45.15 -2.16 -12.77
N ILE A 347 45.68 -3.37 -13.01
CA ILE A 347 46.27 -4.20 -11.94
C ILE A 347 47.64 -3.67 -11.54
N LYS A 348 48.39 -3.12 -12.49
CA LYS A 348 49.70 -2.51 -12.23
C LYS A 348 49.57 -1.27 -11.35
N SER A 349 48.55 -0.44 -11.58
CA SER A 349 48.30 0.81 -10.82
C SER A 349 48.21 0.60 -9.30
N ASP A 350 48.87 1.47 -8.53
CA ASP A 350 48.79 1.51 -7.06
C ASP A 350 47.68 2.43 -6.54
N GLY A 351 47.20 3.33 -7.39
CA GLY A 351 46.20 4.35 -7.07
C GLY A 351 44.84 4.10 -7.72
N TYR A 352 43.99 5.11 -7.65
CA TYR A 352 42.79 5.16 -8.49
C TYR A 352 43.17 5.71 -9.88
N PRO A 353 42.74 5.09 -10.99
CA PRO A 353 41.97 3.85 -11.09
C PRO A 353 42.85 2.59 -10.92
N GLY A 354 42.29 1.54 -10.30
CA GLY A 354 42.97 0.26 -10.08
C GLY A 354 42.02 -0.95 -10.00
N ALA A 355 42.48 -2.08 -9.48
CA ALA A 355 41.68 -3.30 -9.28
C ALA A 355 41.94 -3.97 -7.93
N ASN A 356 40.92 -4.65 -7.37
CA ASN A 356 40.98 -5.25 -6.03
C ASN A 356 41.13 -6.79 -6.06
N TYR A 357 40.47 -7.47 -7.00
CA TYR A 357 40.44 -8.94 -7.06
C TYR A 357 40.49 -9.47 -8.50
N VAL A 358 40.98 -10.69 -8.64
CA VAL A 358 40.93 -11.47 -9.89
C VAL A 358 40.26 -12.82 -9.59
N ILE A 359 39.31 -13.21 -10.43
CA ILE A 359 38.60 -14.47 -10.34
C ILE A 359 39.03 -15.34 -11.52
N ARG A 360 39.57 -16.51 -11.21
CA ARG A 360 39.96 -17.52 -12.21
C ARG A 360 38.74 -18.20 -12.85
N PRO A 361 38.88 -18.84 -14.01
CA PRO A 361 37.82 -19.67 -14.61
C PRO A 361 37.28 -20.76 -13.67
N ASP A 362 38.12 -21.27 -12.76
CA ASP A 362 37.74 -22.24 -11.71
C ASP A 362 36.83 -21.65 -10.60
N GLY A 363 36.57 -20.34 -10.63
CA GLY A 363 35.76 -19.63 -9.63
C GLY A 363 36.52 -19.23 -8.36
N LYS A 364 37.81 -19.56 -8.25
CA LYS A 364 38.66 -19.11 -7.13
C LYS A 364 38.97 -17.61 -7.26
N ARG A 365 38.68 -16.86 -6.19
CA ARG A 365 38.95 -15.42 -6.08
C ARG A 365 40.28 -15.17 -5.39
N LYS A 366 41.22 -14.52 -6.07
CA LYS A 366 42.50 -14.03 -5.53
C LYS A 366 42.38 -12.52 -5.25
N LYS A 367 42.92 -12.06 -4.12
CA LYS A 367 43.07 -10.63 -3.82
C LYS A 367 44.38 -10.13 -4.42
N ILE A 368 44.35 -8.94 -5.02
CA ILE A 368 45.57 -8.31 -5.57
C ILE A 368 46.31 -7.66 -4.39
N THR A 369 47.48 -8.19 -4.05
CA THR A 369 48.43 -7.60 -3.10
C THR A 369 49.70 -7.18 -3.84
N PRO A 370 50.50 -6.23 -3.31
CA PRO A 370 51.70 -5.74 -3.99
C PRO A 370 52.64 -6.87 -4.45
N ASP A 371 52.85 -7.87 -3.59
CA ASP A 371 53.75 -8.99 -3.86
C ASP A 371 53.24 -9.95 -4.96
N LEU A 372 51.91 -10.04 -5.15
CA LEU A 372 51.26 -10.95 -6.11
C LEU A 372 50.95 -10.26 -7.45
N LYS A 373 51.20 -8.95 -7.59
CA LYS A 373 50.81 -8.19 -8.78
C LYS A 373 51.47 -8.72 -10.05
N GLU A 374 52.79 -8.95 -10.01
CA GLU A 374 53.56 -9.40 -11.18
C GLU A 374 53.13 -10.80 -11.63
N GLU A 375 52.97 -11.74 -10.69
CA GLU A 375 52.46 -13.09 -10.96
C GLU A 375 51.07 -13.05 -11.60
N ILE A 376 50.15 -12.24 -11.07
CA ILE A 376 48.78 -12.13 -11.59
C ILE A 376 48.76 -11.54 -13.01
N ILE A 377 49.63 -10.58 -13.32
CA ILE A 377 49.69 -9.95 -14.66
C ILE A 377 50.12 -10.96 -15.73
N GLU A 378 51.07 -11.83 -15.40
CA GLU A 378 51.53 -12.91 -16.28
C GLU A 378 50.45 -14.00 -16.44
N GLU A 379 49.72 -14.30 -15.36
CA GLU A 379 48.68 -15.34 -15.32
C GLU A 379 47.40 -14.98 -16.08
N ILE A 380 47.12 -13.68 -16.31
CA ILE A 380 45.86 -13.24 -16.90
C ILE A 380 45.72 -13.65 -18.37
N GLU A 381 44.65 -14.40 -18.64
CA GLU A 381 44.24 -14.86 -19.96
C GLU A 381 42.75 -14.57 -20.23
N PRO A 382 42.30 -14.60 -21.50
CA PRO A 382 40.87 -14.49 -21.82
C PRO A 382 40.03 -15.54 -21.07
N GLY A 383 38.98 -15.10 -20.40
CA GLY A 383 38.14 -15.94 -19.54
C GLY A 383 38.31 -15.70 -18.04
N TYR A 384 39.36 -14.98 -17.63
CA TYR A 384 39.48 -14.44 -16.27
C TYR A 384 38.48 -13.30 -16.06
N ILE A 385 38.15 -13.00 -14.79
CA ILE A 385 37.33 -11.83 -14.42
C ILE A 385 38.15 -10.95 -13.49
N VAL A 386 38.28 -9.67 -13.82
CA VAL A 386 38.97 -8.66 -13.00
C VAL A 386 37.92 -7.77 -12.34
N GLU A 387 37.94 -7.68 -11.02
CA GLU A 387 37.11 -6.73 -10.26
C GLU A 387 37.86 -5.40 -10.15
N ARG A 388 37.68 -4.53 -11.15
CA ARG A 388 38.28 -3.19 -11.19
C ARG A 388 37.47 -2.17 -10.41
N HIS A 389 38.08 -1.05 -10.02
CA HIS A 389 37.38 0.10 -9.43
C HIS A 389 36.35 0.70 -10.39
N LEU A 390 35.38 1.43 -9.84
CA LEU A 390 34.40 2.17 -10.62
C LEU A 390 35.08 3.34 -11.35
N VAL A 391 34.91 3.43 -12.67
CA VAL A 391 35.51 4.49 -13.50
C VAL A 391 34.44 5.41 -14.09
N ASP A 392 34.90 6.56 -14.61
CA ASP A 392 34.01 7.49 -15.31
C ASP A 392 33.24 6.79 -16.44
N LYS A 393 31.96 7.16 -16.57
CA LYS A 393 30.97 6.62 -17.51
C LYS A 393 30.46 5.21 -17.20
N ASP A 394 30.96 4.54 -16.16
CA ASP A 394 30.34 3.29 -15.70
C ASP A 394 28.88 3.54 -15.31
N ILE A 395 28.02 2.57 -15.61
CA ILE A 395 26.61 2.67 -15.28
C ILE A 395 26.37 2.28 -13.82
N VAL A 396 25.63 3.12 -13.10
CA VAL A 396 25.22 2.86 -11.72
C VAL A 396 23.73 3.09 -11.55
N LEU A 397 23.06 2.27 -10.75
CA LEU A 397 21.69 2.50 -10.35
C LEU A 397 21.68 3.42 -9.15
N PHE A 398 20.89 4.49 -9.21
CA PHE A 398 20.78 5.49 -8.16
C PHE A 398 19.34 5.55 -7.66
N ASN A 399 19.15 5.42 -6.34
CA ASN A 399 17.84 5.38 -5.73
C ASN A 399 17.71 6.20 -4.44
N ARG A 400 16.49 6.73 -4.22
CA ARG A 400 16.07 7.34 -2.94
C ARG A 400 15.01 6.47 -2.27
N HIS A 401 15.14 6.33 -0.94
CA HIS A 401 14.11 5.70 -0.11
C HIS A 401 13.20 6.78 0.50
N PRO A 402 11.89 6.56 0.59
CA PRO A 402 11.11 5.43 0.07
C PRO A 402 10.87 5.53 -1.46
N SER A 403 10.89 4.39 -2.15
CA SER A 403 10.64 4.34 -3.61
C SER A 403 9.17 4.03 -3.88
N LEU A 404 8.41 5.03 -4.33
CA LEU A 404 6.95 4.93 -4.53
C LEU A 404 6.54 4.73 -6.00
N HIS A 405 7.41 5.09 -6.92
CA HIS A 405 7.19 4.96 -8.37
C HIS A 405 8.47 4.48 -9.07
N LYS A 406 8.37 4.04 -10.33
CA LYS A 406 9.50 3.57 -11.15
C LYS A 406 10.70 4.54 -11.15
N LEU A 407 10.43 5.85 -11.28
CA LEU A 407 11.45 6.89 -11.41
C LEU A 407 12.30 7.11 -10.13
N SER A 408 11.93 6.50 -9.00
CA SER A 408 12.71 6.61 -7.76
C SER A 408 14.01 5.79 -7.84
N ILE A 409 14.16 4.95 -8.87
CA ILE A 409 15.38 4.25 -9.22
C ILE A 409 15.64 4.46 -10.72
N MET A 410 16.76 5.11 -11.04
CA MET A 410 17.19 5.33 -12.41
C MET A 410 18.67 4.99 -12.53
N SER A 411 19.13 4.73 -13.75
CA SER A 411 20.55 4.52 -14.00
C SER A 411 21.22 5.81 -14.48
N HIS A 412 22.37 6.12 -13.91
CA HIS A 412 23.20 7.27 -14.23
C HIS A 412 24.61 6.82 -14.61
N HIS A 413 25.32 7.66 -15.36
CA HIS A 413 26.75 7.49 -15.58
C HIS A 413 27.53 8.03 -14.38
N ALA A 414 28.40 7.20 -13.81
CA ALA A 414 29.28 7.63 -12.74
C ALA A 414 30.31 8.65 -13.25
N ARG A 415 30.52 9.70 -12.48
CA ARG A 415 31.61 10.66 -12.66
C ARG A 415 32.36 10.80 -11.35
N ILE A 416 33.63 10.45 -11.32
CA ILE A 416 34.37 10.39 -10.07
C ILE A 416 34.86 11.78 -9.66
N LEU A 417 34.59 12.15 -8.40
CA LEU A 417 34.87 13.47 -7.84
C LEU A 417 35.62 13.37 -6.50
N PRO A 418 36.38 14.41 -6.12
CA PRO A 418 37.22 14.40 -4.91
C PRO A 418 36.48 14.40 -3.58
N ASP A 419 35.25 14.90 -3.53
CA ASP A 419 34.50 15.06 -2.28
C ASP A 419 33.80 13.77 -1.82
N LYS A 420 33.10 13.85 -0.67
CA LYS A 420 32.46 12.70 0.02
C LYS A 420 30.97 12.54 -0.25
N THR A 421 30.34 13.52 -0.88
CA THR A 421 28.90 13.50 -1.19
C THR A 421 28.65 12.97 -2.60
N PHE A 422 27.46 12.40 -2.81
CA PHE A 422 26.96 12.20 -4.17
C PHE A 422 26.55 13.54 -4.76
N ARG A 423 26.99 13.84 -5.98
CA ARG A 423 26.58 15.07 -6.67
C ARG A 423 25.54 14.77 -7.72
N LEU A 424 24.42 15.50 -7.69
CA LEU A 424 23.31 15.31 -8.62
C LEU A 424 22.95 16.63 -9.29
N HIS A 425 22.62 16.56 -10.58
CA HIS A 425 22.08 17.71 -11.29
C HIS A 425 20.69 18.10 -10.74
N PRO A 426 20.43 19.37 -10.36
CA PRO A 426 19.17 19.75 -9.73
C PRO A 426 17.92 19.46 -10.59
N ALA A 427 18.01 19.47 -11.92
CA ALA A 427 16.89 19.12 -12.80
C ALA A 427 16.31 17.71 -12.57
N VAL A 428 17.05 16.80 -11.93
CA VAL A 428 16.64 15.39 -11.69
C VAL A 428 16.20 15.17 -10.24
N THR A 429 16.08 16.22 -9.42
CA THR A 429 15.69 16.05 -8.02
C THR A 429 14.21 15.70 -7.87
N PHE A 430 13.35 16.19 -8.76
CA PHE A 430 11.90 15.96 -8.71
C PHE A 430 11.54 14.46 -8.79
N PRO A 431 12.08 13.67 -9.74
CA PRO A 431 11.89 12.21 -9.75
C PRO A 431 12.30 11.51 -8.45
N TYR A 432 13.30 12.02 -7.73
CA TYR A 432 13.70 11.43 -6.44
C TYR A 432 12.94 12.02 -5.26
N ASN A 433 12.17 13.09 -5.47
CA ASN A 433 11.58 13.94 -4.45
C ASN A 433 12.64 14.39 -3.41
N ALA A 434 13.82 14.77 -3.91
CA ALA A 434 14.99 15.14 -3.10
C ALA A 434 15.13 16.66 -2.96
N ASP A 435 15.56 17.14 -1.79
CA ASP A 435 15.62 18.57 -1.44
C ASP A 435 16.97 19.06 -0.87
N PHE A 436 17.96 18.16 -0.77
CA PHE A 436 19.33 18.46 -0.31
C PHE A 436 19.45 18.95 1.14
N ASP A 437 18.51 18.62 2.03
CA ASP A 437 18.51 19.03 3.44
C ASP A 437 19.37 18.13 4.38
N GLY A 438 20.15 17.20 3.79
CA GLY A 438 20.78 16.08 4.49
C GLY A 438 20.32 14.71 3.99
N ASP A 439 19.47 14.70 2.97
CA ASP A 439 19.06 13.51 2.23
C ASP A 439 20.21 12.55 1.87
N GLU A 440 19.99 11.26 2.08
CA GLU A 440 20.91 10.20 1.69
C GLU A 440 20.30 9.34 0.58
N MET A 441 21.10 9.04 -0.45
CA MET A 441 20.72 8.17 -1.56
C MET A 441 21.68 7.00 -1.67
N ASN A 442 21.25 5.90 -2.30
CA ASN A 442 22.11 4.75 -2.53
C ASN A 442 22.48 4.60 -4.00
N ILE A 443 23.69 4.08 -4.21
CA ILE A 443 24.21 3.62 -5.49
C ILE A 443 24.33 2.10 -5.46
N HIS A 444 23.95 1.45 -6.56
CA HIS A 444 24.20 0.02 -6.81
C HIS A 444 24.93 -0.15 -8.14
N SER A 445 26.01 -0.93 -8.16
CA SER A 445 26.78 -1.22 -9.38
C SER A 445 26.35 -2.56 -10.00
N PRO A 446 25.74 -2.58 -11.21
CA PRO A 446 25.37 -3.82 -11.89
C PRO A 446 26.62 -4.62 -12.31
N GLN A 447 26.70 -5.88 -11.88
CA GLN A 447 27.91 -6.71 -12.05
C GLN A 447 27.96 -7.48 -13.38
N THR A 448 26.81 -7.77 -14.00
CA THR A 448 26.75 -8.51 -15.27
C THR A 448 26.56 -7.56 -16.45
N GLU A 449 27.08 -7.93 -17.63
CA GLU A 449 26.87 -7.17 -18.88
C GLU A 449 25.38 -7.09 -19.24
N GLU A 450 24.62 -8.16 -19.00
CA GLU A 450 23.16 -8.19 -19.21
C GLU A 450 22.46 -7.15 -18.34
N ALA A 451 22.76 -7.09 -17.04
CA ALA A 451 22.15 -6.11 -16.13
C ALA A 451 22.58 -4.67 -16.45
N ARG A 452 23.82 -4.47 -16.91
CA ARG A 452 24.29 -3.15 -17.39
C ARG A 452 23.53 -2.73 -18.65
N SER A 453 23.31 -3.64 -19.59
CA SER A 453 22.52 -3.39 -20.79
C SER A 453 21.06 -3.05 -20.47
N GLU A 454 20.43 -3.77 -19.54
CA GLU A 454 19.08 -3.46 -19.06
C GLU A 454 19.02 -2.07 -18.40
N ALA A 455 19.99 -1.73 -17.56
CA ALA A 455 20.07 -0.42 -16.92
C ALA A 455 20.15 0.70 -17.97
N ILE A 456 21.09 0.60 -18.92
CA ILE A 456 21.29 1.58 -20.00
C ILE A 456 20.04 1.72 -20.88
N ASN A 457 19.37 0.61 -21.18
CA ASN A 457 18.26 0.60 -22.14
C ASN A 457 16.89 0.85 -21.55
N LEU A 458 16.67 0.67 -20.25
CA LEU A 458 15.34 0.78 -19.64
C LEU A 458 15.29 1.81 -18.50
N LEU A 459 16.35 1.89 -17.70
CA LEU A 459 16.38 2.69 -16.46
C LEU A 459 17.12 4.02 -16.63
N ASN A 460 17.75 4.25 -17.78
CA ASN A 460 18.49 5.46 -18.06
C ASN A 460 17.60 6.70 -17.98
N VAL A 461 18.11 7.76 -17.35
CA VAL A 461 17.46 9.07 -17.24
C VAL A 461 17.01 9.56 -18.63
N ASN A 462 17.81 9.30 -19.67
CA ASN A 462 17.50 9.67 -21.05
C ASN A 462 16.20 9.09 -21.61
N LYS A 463 15.73 7.97 -21.06
CA LYS A 463 14.51 7.27 -21.50
C LYS A 463 13.33 7.49 -20.57
N ASN A 464 13.54 8.17 -19.45
CA ASN A 464 12.56 8.34 -18.37
C ASN A 464 12.26 9.83 -18.12
N LEU A 465 12.10 10.61 -19.21
CA LEU A 465 11.79 12.05 -19.19
C LEU A 465 10.33 12.35 -18.82
N PHE A 466 9.41 11.43 -19.09
CA PHE A 466 7.98 11.62 -18.87
C PHE A 466 7.43 10.67 -17.81
N SER A 467 6.45 11.17 -17.07
CA SER A 467 5.72 10.39 -16.08
C SER A 467 4.84 9.34 -16.73
N VAL A 468 4.88 8.12 -16.17
CA VAL A 468 3.94 7.04 -16.51
C VAL A 468 2.53 7.31 -15.98
N LYS A 469 2.34 8.29 -15.08
CA LYS A 469 1.06 8.64 -14.45
C LYS A 469 0.12 9.37 -15.40
N ASN A 470 0.63 10.38 -16.11
CA ASN A 470 -0.16 11.34 -16.88
C ASN A 470 0.62 12.01 -18.03
N ASN A 471 1.74 11.42 -18.48
CA ASN A 471 2.54 11.95 -19.61
C ASN A 471 3.05 13.39 -19.39
N THR A 472 3.33 13.79 -18.15
CA THR A 472 3.95 15.09 -17.82
C THR A 472 5.47 14.97 -17.77
N PRO A 473 6.22 16.03 -18.14
CA PRO A 473 7.68 16.02 -17.99
C PRO A 473 8.07 15.98 -16.51
N VAL A 474 8.91 15.02 -16.13
CA VAL A 474 9.42 14.88 -14.75
C VAL A 474 10.81 15.48 -14.55
N ILE A 475 11.54 15.71 -15.64
CA ILE A 475 12.85 16.36 -15.63
C ILE A 475 12.72 17.68 -16.40
N GLY A 476 13.16 18.76 -15.79
CA GLY A 476 13.02 20.10 -16.33
C GLY A 476 13.81 21.14 -15.53
N CYS A 477 13.67 22.41 -15.90
CA CYS A 477 14.20 23.50 -15.11
C CYS A 477 13.44 23.62 -13.79
N ILE A 478 14.15 23.93 -12.70
CA ILE A 478 13.59 24.13 -11.37
C ILE A 478 14.20 25.37 -10.71
N SER A 479 13.49 25.93 -9.73
CA SER A 479 13.98 26.98 -8.83
C SER A 479 14.73 28.12 -9.54
N ASP A 480 16.00 28.31 -9.19
CA ASP A 480 16.87 29.38 -9.69
C ASP A 480 16.97 29.42 -11.22
N ALA A 481 16.97 28.26 -11.87
CA ALA A 481 17.04 28.20 -13.33
C ALA A 481 15.80 28.85 -13.97
N ILE A 482 14.59 28.62 -13.44
CA ILE A 482 13.37 29.22 -13.96
C ILE A 482 13.36 30.74 -13.68
N THR A 483 13.69 31.18 -12.45
CA THR A 483 13.73 32.61 -12.13
C THR A 483 14.76 33.34 -13.00
N GLY A 484 15.93 32.75 -13.21
CA GLY A 484 16.96 33.29 -14.08
C GLY A 484 16.51 33.38 -15.54
N ASN A 485 15.88 32.34 -16.07
CA ASN A 485 15.34 32.35 -17.44
C ASN A 485 14.20 33.37 -17.62
N TYR A 486 13.36 33.54 -16.61
CA TYR A 486 12.30 34.54 -16.61
C TYR A 486 12.88 35.97 -16.64
N LEU A 487 13.82 36.28 -15.75
CA LEU A 487 14.50 37.58 -15.72
C LEU A 487 15.27 37.84 -17.02
N LEU A 488 15.97 36.83 -17.54
CA LEU A 488 16.68 36.90 -18.81
C LEU A 488 15.71 37.23 -19.95
N SER A 489 14.52 36.62 -19.98
CA SER A 489 13.54 36.89 -21.03
C SER A 489 13.02 38.32 -21.06
N LEU A 490 13.10 39.04 -19.94
CA LEU A 490 12.68 40.44 -19.82
C LEU A 490 13.84 41.45 -20.05
N SER A 491 15.09 40.98 -20.03
CA SER A 491 16.26 41.86 -20.11
C SER A 491 16.83 42.01 -21.52
N LYS A 492 17.63 43.07 -21.69
CA LYS A 492 18.41 43.36 -22.90
C LYS A 492 19.88 43.35 -22.54
N ILE A 493 20.66 42.56 -23.27
CA ILE A 493 22.05 42.26 -22.89
C ILE A 493 22.99 42.66 -24.04
N ASP A 494 24.16 43.18 -23.67
CA ASP A 494 25.22 43.46 -24.64
C ASP A 494 25.71 42.18 -25.32
N LYS A 495 26.11 42.29 -26.58
CA LYS A 495 26.61 41.16 -27.38
C LYS A 495 27.73 40.38 -26.69
N SER A 496 28.65 41.05 -26.00
CA SER A 496 29.77 40.39 -25.29
C SER A 496 29.26 39.52 -24.15
N ALA A 497 28.37 40.04 -23.32
CA ALA A 497 27.77 39.30 -22.21
C ALA A 497 26.85 38.16 -22.69
N ALA A 498 26.06 38.39 -23.75
CA ALA A 498 25.24 37.34 -24.37
C ALA A 498 26.10 36.21 -24.95
N SER A 499 27.23 36.54 -25.60
CA SER A 499 28.16 35.54 -26.13
C SER A 499 28.84 34.75 -25.00
N GLN A 500 29.19 35.41 -23.90
CA GLN A 500 29.78 34.77 -22.73
C GLN A 500 28.80 33.81 -22.02
N LEU A 501 27.52 34.20 -21.89
CA LEU A 501 26.46 33.36 -21.33
C LEU A 501 26.24 32.11 -22.18
N MET A 502 26.16 32.27 -23.50
CA MET A 502 26.02 31.16 -24.43
C MET A 502 27.24 30.23 -24.41
N PHE A 503 28.44 30.80 -24.31
CA PHE A 503 29.67 30.03 -24.19
C PHE A 503 29.70 29.18 -22.91
N LYS A 504 29.28 29.74 -21.76
CA LYS A 504 29.13 28.98 -20.49
C LYS A 504 28.15 27.81 -20.61
N ALA A 505 27.13 27.96 -21.44
CA ALA A 505 26.17 26.89 -21.75
C ALA A 505 26.67 25.91 -22.83
N GLY A 506 27.88 26.10 -23.36
CA GLY A 506 28.45 25.23 -24.40
C GLY A 506 27.88 25.49 -25.79
N VAL A 507 27.28 26.65 -26.05
CA VAL A 507 26.73 27.03 -27.36
C VAL A 507 27.55 28.16 -27.98
N VAL A 508 28.08 27.94 -29.18
CA VAL A 508 28.79 28.97 -29.95
C VAL A 508 27.79 29.68 -30.85
N SER A 509 27.42 30.92 -30.51
CA SER A 509 26.44 31.72 -31.25
C SER A 509 27.01 33.08 -31.65
N ASN A 510 26.85 33.45 -32.92
CA ASN A 510 27.26 34.75 -33.44
C ASN A 510 26.05 35.70 -33.56
N PHE A 511 25.88 36.60 -32.59
CA PHE A 511 24.84 37.62 -32.66
C PHE A 511 25.25 38.79 -33.58
N VAL A 512 24.35 39.24 -34.45
CA VAL A 512 24.60 40.35 -35.39
C VAL A 512 24.38 41.71 -34.72
N LYS A 513 23.40 41.81 -33.82
CA LYS A 513 23.05 43.04 -33.10
C LYS A 513 24.04 43.35 -31.96
N LYS A 514 24.24 44.64 -31.66
CA LYS A 514 25.05 45.10 -30.52
C LYS A 514 24.37 44.84 -29.16
N ILE A 515 23.04 44.99 -29.12
CA ILE A 515 22.18 44.67 -27.98
C ILE A 515 21.26 43.54 -28.41
N VAL A 516 21.18 42.49 -27.62
CA VAL A 516 20.42 41.27 -27.89
C VAL A 516 19.31 41.17 -26.84
N ASP A 517 18.07 40.97 -27.29
CA ASP A 517 16.96 40.69 -26.37
C ASP A 517 17.12 39.27 -25.81
N GLY A 518 16.88 39.06 -24.51
CA GLY A 518 17.08 37.73 -23.92
C GLY A 518 16.16 36.63 -24.49
N ILE A 519 15.04 36.99 -25.13
CA ILE A 519 14.22 36.06 -25.92
C ILE A 519 14.98 35.54 -27.14
N GLU A 520 15.80 36.37 -27.79
CA GLU A 520 16.62 35.98 -28.95
C GLU A 520 17.69 34.95 -28.53
N ILE A 521 18.20 35.05 -27.30
CA ILE A 521 19.12 34.07 -26.71
C ILE A 521 18.43 32.72 -26.55
N HIS A 522 17.24 32.67 -25.95
CA HIS A 522 16.48 31.41 -25.80
C HIS A 522 16.10 30.79 -27.16
N LYS A 523 15.66 31.62 -28.13
CA LYS A 523 15.32 31.16 -29.49
C LYS A 523 16.53 30.59 -30.25
N SER A 524 17.74 31.03 -29.93
CA SER A 524 18.96 30.54 -30.60
C SER A 524 19.27 29.08 -30.25
N ILE A 525 18.85 28.61 -29.07
CA ILE A 525 19.05 27.24 -28.58
C ILE A 525 17.99 26.30 -29.14
N LEU A 526 16.79 26.83 -29.42
CA LEU A 526 15.66 26.06 -29.92
C LEU A 526 15.73 25.79 -31.43
N PRO A 527 15.20 24.63 -31.88
CA PRO A 527 15.03 24.33 -33.29
C PRO A 527 14.09 25.35 -33.96
N LYS A 528 14.29 25.58 -35.26
CA LYS A 528 13.62 26.65 -36.02
C LYS A 528 12.09 26.63 -35.90
N GLU A 529 11.50 25.43 -35.86
CA GLU A 529 10.05 25.21 -35.81
C GLU A 529 9.39 25.63 -34.49
N LEU A 530 10.14 25.67 -33.37
CA LEU A 530 9.61 25.99 -32.04
C LEU A 530 9.94 27.42 -31.58
N ARG A 531 10.68 28.18 -32.39
CA ARG A 531 11.09 29.57 -32.05
C ARG A 531 9.90 30.51 -31.89
N ASP A 532 8.78 30.25 -32.56
CA ASP A 532 7.60 31.13 -32.53
C ASP A 532 6.68 30.90 -31.33
N LYS A 533 6.92 29.83 -30.55
CA LYS A 533 6.15 29.53 -29.35
C LYS A 533 6.59 30.34 -28.12
N ILE A 534 7.84 30.81 -28.10
CA ILE A 534 8.29 31.79 -27.09
C ILE A 534 7.98 33.19 -27.61
N LYS A 535 6.87 33.77 -27.14
CA LYS A 535 6.40 35.11 -27.55
C LYS A 535 6.75 36.23 -26.57
N SER A 536 6.67 36.00 -25.27
CA SER A 536 6.78 37.07 -24.26
C SER A 536 7.80 36.79 -23.15
N SER A 537 7.72 35.64 -22.49
CA SER A 537 8.59 35.31 -21.36
C SER A 537 8.78 33.81 -21.22
N VAL A 538 9.86 33.41 -20.57
CA VAL A 538 10.13 31.99 -20.27
C VAL A 538 9.84 31.75 -18.80
N SER A 539 8.74 31.05 -18.52
CA SER A 539 8.28 30.67 -17.17
C SER A 539 8.29 29.14 -17.00
N SER A 540 7.87 28.66 -15.82
CA SER A 540 7.70 27.23 -15.54
C SER A 540 6.86 26.48 -16.57
N SER A 541 5.86 27.13 -17.20
CA SER A 541 5.01 26.50 -18.23
C SER A 541 5.74 26.09 -19.51
N HIS A 542 6.98 26.53 -19.70
CA HIS A 542 7.76 26.24 -20.89
C HIS A 542 8.64 25.00 -20.68
N PHE A 543 9.60 25.09 -19.76
CA PHE A 543 10.61 24.06 -19.49
C PHE A 543 10.57 23.52 -18.05
N GLY A 544 9.56 23.91 -17.28
CA GLY A 544 9.39 23.46 -15.90
C GLY A 544 8.94 22.00 -15.82
N VAL A 545 9.04 21.48 -14.61
CA VAL A 545 8.54 20.14 -14.27
C VAL A 545 7.01 20.18 -14.18
N GLU A 546 6.37 19.10 -14.61
CA GLU A 546 4.91 18.95 -14.80
C GLU A 546 4.28 19.86 -15.85
N ASP A 547 4.46 21.18 -15.75
CA ASP A 547 3.81 22.20 -16.60
C ASP A 547 4.52 22.45 -17.94
N GLY A 548 5.69 21.83 -18.18
CA GLY A 548 6.54 22.10 -19.35
C GLY A 548 6.01 21.54 -20.68
N GLU A 549 5.02 22.20 -21.28
CA GLU A 549 4.43 21.78 -22.56
C GLU A 549 5.44 21.74 -23.71
N LEU A 550 6.39 22.68 -23.75
CA LEU A 550 7.41 22.72 -24.82
C LEU A 550 8.35 21.52 -24.77
N THR A 551 8.58 20.92 -23.60
CA THR A 551 9.38 19.70 -23.47
C THR A 551 8.76 18.53 -24.24
N LYS A 552 7.42 18.41 -24.23
CA LYS A 552 6.69 17.36 -24.98
C LYS A 552 6.85 17.54 -26.49
N GLU A 553 6.81 18.78 -26.94
CA GLU A 553 6.94 19.10 -28.37
C GLU A 553 8.36 18.93 -28.88
N LEU A 554 9.35 19.31 -28.07
CA LEU A 554 10.77 19.06 -28.35
C LEU A 554 11.04 17.57 -28.53
N ASP A 555 10.54 16.74 -27.61
CA ASP A 555 10.75 15.30 -27.68
C ASP A 555 10.07 14.67 -28.91
N LYS A 556 8.92 15.21 -29.34
CA LYS A 556 8.23 14.78 -30.55
C LYS A 556 9.02 15.08 -31.83
N LEU A 557 9.73 16.21 -31.89
CA LEU A 557 10.47 16.64 -33.09
C LEU A 557 11.89 16.08 -33.15
N MET A 558 12.61 16.07 -32.01
CA MET A 558 14.06 15.84 -31.97
C MET A 558 14.48 14.58 -31.20
N GLY A 559 13.56 13.95 -30.47
CA GLY A 559 13.86 12.82 -29.59
C GLY A 559 14.40 13.22 -28.21
N THR A 560 14.53 12.23 -27.32
CA THR A 560 14.69 12.48 -25.88
C THR A 560 16.09 12.98 -25.52
N GLU A 561 17.13 12.44 -26.15
CA GLU A 561 18.53 12.79 -25.85
C GLU A 561 18.82 14.25 -26.19
N MET A 562 18.37 14.70 -27.36
CA MET A 562 18.56 16.09 -27.78
C MET A 562 17.70 17.06 -26.96
N THR A 563 16.51 16.62 -26.54
CA THR A 563 15.66 17.38 -25.62
C THR A 563 16.34 17.62 -24.28
N LEU A 564 16.99 16.59 -23.71
CA LEU A 564 17.73 16.73 -22.45
C LEU A 564 18.96 17.64 -22.57
N ASP A 565 19.68 17.57 -23.67
CA ASP A 565 20.81 18.49 -23.94
C ASP A 565 20.34 19.95 -24.05
N ILE A 566 19.17 20.19 -24.67
CA ILE A 566 18.55 21.52 -24.70
C ILE A 566 18.13 21.98 -23.29
N ILE A 567 17.54 21.09 -22.48
CA ILE A 567 17.17 21.41 -21.09
C ILE A 567 18.41 21.75 -20.25
N ASP A 568 19.50 20.99 -20.37
CA ASP A 568 20.77 21.26 -19.67
C ASP A 568 21.32 22.64 -20.06
N LYS A 569 21.31 22.98 -21.36
CA LYS A 569 21.74 24.30 -21.85
C LYS A 569 20.88 25.43 -21.28
N ILE A 570 19.56 25.29 -21.30
CA ILE A 570 18.63 26.29 -20.75
C ILE A 570 18.81 26.41 -19.23
N PHE A 571 19.05 25.31 -18.53
CA PHE A 571 19.33 25.30 -17.09
C PHE A 571 20.60 26.08 -16.75
N ARG A 572 21.69 25.84 -17.50
CA ARG A 572 22.98 26.52 -17.33
C ARG A 572 22.91 28.01 -17.61
N ILE A 573 22.14 28.42 -18.62
CA ILE A 573 21.98 29.85 -18.94
C ILE A 573 21.22 30.56 -17.83
N GLY A 574 20.07 30.02 -17.41
CA GLY A 574 19.27 30.61 -16.35
C GLY A 574 20.06 30.77 -15.05
N THR A 575 20.75 29.71 -14.62
CA THR A 575 21.58 29.74 -13.39
C THR A 575 22.79 30.68 -13.52
N SER A 576 23.47 30.68 -14.67
CA SER A 576 24.62 31.56 -14.90
C SER A 576 24.21 33.03 -14.94
N TYR A 577 23.08 33.34 -15.56
CA TYR A 577 22.53 34.69 -15.64
C TYR A 577 22.11 35.17 -14.25
N LEU A 578 21.34 34.37 -13.51
CA LEU A 578 20.91 34.71 -12.14
C LEU A 578 22.11 34.95 -11.21
N SER A 579 23.17 34.16 -11.36
CA SER A 579 24.40 34.32 -10.57
C SER A 579 25.16 35.61 -10.88
N GLN A 580 25.02 36.15 -12.11
CA GLN A 580 25.67 37.40 -12.51
C GLN A 580 24.86 38.63 -12.10
N GLU A 581 23.54 38.59 -12.28
CA GLU A 581 22.64 39.69 -11.86
C GLU A 581 22.52 39.77 -10.33
N GLY A 582 22.52 38.61 -9.67
CA GLY A 582 22.20 38.49 -8.26
C GLY A 582 20.68 38.58 -8.00
N PHE A 583 20.18 37.75 -7.11
CA PHE A 583 18.78 37.75 -6.71
C PHE A 583 18.66 37.56 -5.22
N SER A 584 17.93 38.44 -4.54
CA SER A 584 17.78 38.42 -3.09
C SER A 584 16.39 38.90 -2.68
N ILE A 585 15.92 38.37 -1.55
CA ILE A 585 14.64 38.73 -0.93
C ILE A 585 14.94 39.18 0.49
N SER A 586 14.36 40.31 0.87
CA SER A 586 14.39 40.82 2.24
C SER A 586 13.00 40.86 2.86
N VAL A 587 12.93 41.01 4.18
CA VAL A 587 11.66 41.17 4.91
C VAL A 587 10.83 42.36 4.37
N LYS A 588 11.50 43.44 3.92
CA LYS A 588 10.83 44.61 3.33
C LYS A 588 10.10 44.27 2.03
N ASN A 589 10.59 43.28 1.28
CA ASN A 589 9.97 42.84 0.03
C ASN A 589 8.68 42.04 0.27
N ILE A 590 8.45 41.56 1.49
CA ILE A 590 7.25 40.80 1.85
C ILE A 590 6.17 41.75 2.44
N ASP A 591 6.57 42.91 2.96
CA ASP A 591 5.63 43.86 3.56
C ASP A 591 4.75 44.56 2.50
N VAL A 592 3.58 45.01 2.94
CA VAL A 592 2.59 45.71 2.11
C VAL A 592 2.44 47.16 2.53
N ASN A 593 1.97 48.01 1.62
CA ASN A 593 1.75 49.43 1.88
C ASN A 593 0.78 49.64 3.07
N GLU A 594 0.98 50.70 3.85
CA GLU A 594 0.12 51.05 5.00
C GLU A 594 -1.35 51.24 4.61
N LYS A 595 -1.63 51.72 3.39
CA LYS A 595 -2.99 51.80 2.84
C LYS A 595 -3.69 50.43 2.81
N ILE A 596 -2.97 49.37 2.46
CA ILE A 596 -3.49 48.00 2.41
C ILE A 596 -3.71 47.48 3.83
N LYS A 597 -2.84 47.81 4.79
CA LYS A 597 -3.02 47.42 6.20
C LYS A 597 -4.25 48.09 6.82
N GLN A 598 -4.48 49.37 6.53
CA GLN A 598 -5.68 50.10 6.95
C GLN A 598 -6.94 49.52 6.33
N TYR A 599 -6.92 49.25 5.03
CA TYR A 599 -8.03 48.62 4.32
C TYR A 599 -8.33 47.23 4.88
N THR A 600 -7.31 46.41 5.11
CA THR A 600 -7.44 45.08 5.72
C THR A 600 -8.09 45.16 7.10
N SER A 601 -7.65 46.12 7.94
CA SER A 601 -8.23 46.32 9.27
C SER A 601 -9.72 46.69 9.19
N SER A 602 -10.11 47.47 8.17
CA SER A 602 -11.52 47.82 7.93
C SER A 602 -12.37 46.62 7.52
N ILE A 603 -11.84 45.72 6.68
CA ILE A 603 -12.56 44.49 6.28
C ILE A 603 -12.69 43.54 7.46
N ILE A 604 -11.63 43.32 8.22
CA ILE A 604 -11.66 42.43 9.38
C ILE A 604 -12.72 42.91 10.39
N LYS A 605 -12.84 44.22 10.59
CA LYS A 605 -13.88 44.79 11.47
C LYS A 605 -15.29 44.53 10.94
N LYS A 606 -15.54 44.73 9.64
CA LYS A 606 -16.83 44.40 9.01
C LYS A 606 -17.19 42.92 9.15
N ALA A 607 -16.22 42.04 8.92
CA ALA A 607 -16.40 40.59 9.07
C ALA A 607 -16.70 40.17 10.52
N GLU A 608 -16.12 40.86 11.50
CA GLU A 608 -16.41 40.64 12.93
C GLU A 608 -17.82 41.11 13.31
N GLU A 609 -18.27 42.24 12.76
CA GLU A 609 -19.64 42.76 12.94
C GLU A 609 -20.67 41.80 12.32
N GLU A 610 -20.42 41.30 11.11
CA GLU A 610 -21.26 40.29 10.45
C GLU A 610 -21.26 38.95 11.19
N ALA A 611 -20.10 38.47 11.65
CA ALA A 611 -20.05 37.25 12.45
C ALA A 611 -20.82 37.42 13.78
N SER A 612 -20.73 38.60 14.39
CA SER A 612 -21.45 38.92 15.63
C SER A 612 -22.97 39.00 15.41
N SER A 613 -23.43 39.54 14.29
CA SER A 613 -24.87 39.58 13.96
C SER A 613 -25.45 38.18 13.72
N ILE A 614 -24.69 37.28 13.10
CA ILE A 614 -25.06 35.86 12.94
C ILE A 614 -25.14 35.16 14.30
N ILE A 615 -24.17 35.41 15.19
CA ILE A 615 -24.16 34.86 16.56
C ILE A 615 -25.36 35.41 17.36
N GLN A 616 -25.67 36.70 17.24
CA GLN A 616 -26.82 37.31 17.91
C GLN A 616 -28.14 36.71 17.41
N SER A 617 -28.29 36.54 16.09
CA SER A 617 -29.46 35.90 15.48
C SER A 617 -29.63 34.45 15.95
N TYR A 618 -28.53 33.76 16.25
CA TYR A 618 -28.57 32.42 16.86
C TYR A 618 -29.02 32.46 18.32
N ILE A 619 -28.56 33.43 19.10
CA ILE A 619 -28.98 33.62 20.52
C ILE A 619 -30.47 33.99 20.59
N GLU A 620 -30.93 34.86 19.70
CA GLU A 620 -32.34 35.28 19.58
C GLU A 620 -33.23 34.23 18.90
N LYS A 621 -32.65 33.13 18.40
CA LYS A 621 -33.33 32.05 17.65
C LYS A 621 -34.06 32.51 16.38
N THR A 622 -33.64 33.63 15.80
CA THR A 622 -34.16 34.19 14.54
C THR A 622 -33.38 33.69 13.31
N LEU A 623 -32.27 32.98 13.52
CA LEU A 623 -31.42 32.47 12.43
C LEU A 623 -32.14 31.43 11.57
N GLU A 624 -32.20 31.68 10.26
CA GLU A 624 -32.72 30.68 9.31
C GLU A 624 -31.80 29.44 9.24
N PRO A 625 -32.32 28.23 9.54
CA PRO A 625 -31.56 27.00 9.50
C PRO A 625 -31.23 26.60 8.05
N ILE A 626 -30.01 26.11 7.84
CA ILE A 626 -29.66 25.43 6.59
C ILE A 626 -30.38 24.07 6.59
N PRO A 627 -31.03 23.67 5.49
CA PRO A 627 -31.71 22.38 5.40
C PRO A 627 -30.81 21.22 5.82
N GLY A 628 -31.29 20.36 6.73
CA GLY A 628 -30.54 19.20 7.23
C GLY A 628 -29.49 19.49 8.31
N LYS A 629 -29.29 20.75 8.72
CA LYS A 629 -28.34 21.12 9.79
C LYS A 629 -29.04 21.60 11.05
N SER A 630 -28.41 21.37 12.20
CA SER A 630 -28.85 22.00 13.45
C SER A 630 -28.64 23.52 13.40
N MET A 631 -29.36 24.26 14.24
CA MET A 631 -29.20 25.73 14.36
C MET A 631 -27.76 26.11 14.72
N LYS A 632 -27.09 25.29 15.55
CA LYS A 632 -25.70 25.51 15.96
C LYS A 632 -24.72 25.27 14.82
N GLU A 633 -24.90 24.19 14.06
CA GLU A 633 -24.07 23.92 12.88
C GLU A 633 -24.29 24.99 11.80
N THR A 634 -25.54 25.42 11.61
CA THR A 634 -25.88 26.49 10.67
C THR A 634 -25.13 27.79 11.03
N MET A 635 -25.12 28.15 12.32
CA MET A 635 -24.37 29.31 12.80
C MET A 635 -22.87 29.14 12.52
N GLU A 636 -22.27 28.00 12.88
CA GLU A 636 -20.84 27.76 12.66
C GLU A 636 -20.45 27.82 11.17
N ILE A 637 -21.28 27.25 10.29
CA ILE A 637 -21.07 27.26 8.83
C ILE A 637 -21.11 28.68 8.29
N LYS A 638 -22.14 29.47 8.65
CA LYS A 638 -22.28 30.86 8.20
C LYS A 638 -21.12 31.72 8.70
N VAL A 639 -20.71 31.58 9.97
CA VAL A 639 -19.57 32.33 10.51
C VAL A 639 -18.26 31.93 9.83
N LEU A 640 -18.00 30.64 9.64
CA LEU A 640 -16.80 30.18 8.92
C LEU A 640 -16.74 30.73 7.50
N LYS A 641 -17.87 30.79 6.79
CA LYS A 641 -17.97 31.35 5.45
C LYS A 641 -17.52 32.82 5.42
N VAL A 642 -18.10 33.66 6.28
CA VAL A 642 -17.74 35.09 6.39
C VAL A 642 -16.23 35.28 6.68
N LEU A 643 -15.68 34.51 7.62
CA LEU A 643 -14.26 34.62 7.99
C LEU A 643 -13.31 34.14 6.88
N ASN A 644 -13.70 33.15 6.08
CA ASN A 644 -12.91 32.68 4.95
C ASN A 644 -13.00 33.60 3.73
N GLU A 645 -14.17 34.19 3.47
CA GLU A 645 -14.38 35.20 2.42
C GLU A 645 -13.50 36.43 2.67
N THR A 646 -13.39 36.85 3.93
CA THR A 646 -12.51 37.96 4.35
C THR A 646 -11.07 37.78 3.87
N ARG A 647 -10.52 36.55 3.99
CA ARG A 647 -9.15 36.24 3.53
C ARG A 647 -9.03 36.32 2.00
N SER A 648 -10.07 35.90 1.29
CA SER A 648 -10.08 35.88 -0.18
C SER A 648 -10.13 37.30 -0.74
N ILE A 649 -11.00 38.15 -0.19
CA ILE A 649 -11.13 39.57 -0.57
C ILE A 649 -9.81 40.32 -0.34
N VAL A 650 -9.21 40.14 0.83
CA VAL A 650 -7.91 40.77 1.14
C VAL A 650 -6.82 40.23 0.20
N GLY A 651 -6.81 38.94 -0.09
CA GLY A 651 -5.85 38.33 -1.02
C GLY A 651 -5.93 38.89 -2.44
N GLU A 652 -7.12 39.16 -2.96
CA GLU A 652 -7.31 39.81 -4.27
C GLU A 652 -6.78 41.25 -4.29
N VAL A 653 -7.02 42.01 -3.22
CA VAL A 653 -6.50 43.38 -3.10
C VAL A 653 -4.98 43.38 -3.01
N VAL A 654 -4.40 42.46 -2.23
CA VAL A 654 -2.94 42.28 -2.17
C VAL A 654 -2.41 41.94 -3.57
N LYS A 655 -3.04 41.03 -4.31
CA LYS A 655 -2.62 40.67 -5.68
C LYS A 655 -2.53 41.87 -6.63
N ASN A 656 -3.53 42.76 -6.59
CA ASN A 656 -3.63 43.87 -7.52
C ASN A 656 -2.67 45.01 -7.19
N GLU A 657 -2.44 45.26 -5.89
CA GLU A 657 -1.64 46.38 -5.41
C GLU A 657 -0.16 46.02 -5.14
N PHE A 658 0.21 44.74 -5.19
CA PHE A 658 1.58 44.31 -4.93
C PHE A 658 2.53 44.74 -6.08
N PRO A 659 3.70 45.34 -5.79
CA PRO A 659 4.57 45.88 -6.83
C PRO A 659 5.06 44.80 -7.80
N LYS A 660 4.91 45.05 -9.10
CA LYS A 660 5.28 44.08 -10.14
C LYS A 660 6.77 43.78 -10.20
N GLU A 661 7.61 44.79 -9.92
CA GLU A 661 9.08 44.72 -9.92
C GLU A 661 9.67 44.07 -8.66
N ASN A 662 8.83 43.74 -7.67
CA ASN A 662 9.29 43.13 -6.43
C ASN A 662 9.83 41.70 -6.71
N PRO A 663 11.03 41.34 -6.21
CA PRO A 663 11.58 39.98 -6.33
C PRO A 663 10.60 38.87 -5.96
N VAL A 664 9.79 39.07 -4.91
CA VAL A 664 8.78 38.08 -4.50
C VAL A 664 7.72 37.88 -5.58
N ASN A 665 7.30 38.95 -6.26
CA ASN A 665 6.35 38.87 -7.35
C ASN A 665 6.96 38.19 -8.59
N THR A 666 8.25 38.45 -8.86
CA THR A 666 9.00 37.76 -9.92
C THR A 666 9.00 36.25 -9.71
N MET A 667 9.20 35.76 -8.48
CA MET A 667 9.13 34.31 -8.18
C MET A 667 7.75 33.71 -8.37
N ILE A 668 6.70 34.47 -8.02
CA ILE A 668 5.31 34.03 -8.20
C ILE A 668 4.96 33.97 -9.68
N LEU A 669 5.33 35.00 -10.46
CA LEU A 669 5.06 35.07 -11.90
C LEU A 669 5.91 34.08 -12.70
N SER A 670 7.14 33.79 -12.27
CA SER A 670 8.01 32.79 -12.90
C SER A 670 7.53 31.35 -12.65
N GLY A 671 6.73 31.14 -11.60
CA GLY A 671 6.16 29.84 -11.22
C GLY A 671 7.08 28.99 -10.35
N VAL A 672 8.12 29.59 -9.74
CA VAL A 672 9.10 28.88 -8.90
C VAL A 672 8.59 28.63 -7.50
N GLY A 673 7.87 29.59 -6.93
CA GLY A 673 7.39 29.46 -5.57
C GLY A 673 6.80 30.74 -5.01
N GLY A 674 5.88 30.56 -4.06
CA GLY A 674 5.11 31.63 -3.44
C GLY A 674 3.67 31.64 -3.93
N ASN A 675 2.75 31.76 -2.98
CA ASN A 675 1.34 32.03 -3.26
C ASN A 675 1.01 33.40 -2.67
N ILE A 676 0.17 34.17 -3.34
CA ILE A 676 -0.37 35.44 -2.83
C ILE A 676 -1.03 35.23 -1.46
N LEU A 677 -1.59 34.05 -1.20
CA LEU A 677 -2.13 33.68 0.10
C LEU A 677 -1.05 33.68 1.20
N HIS A 678 0.17 33.21 0.91
CA HIS A 678 1.28 33.26 1.88
C HIS A 678 1.70 34.70 2.17
N ILE A 679 1.75 35.57 1.15
CA ILE A 679 2.02 37.01 1.33
C ILE A 679 0.94 37.63 2.22
N THR A 680 -0.33 37.32 1.94
CA THR A 680 -1.47 37.80 2.74
C THR A 680 -1.33 37.39 4.21
N GLN A 681 -0.89 36.16 4.49
CA GLN A 681 -0.66 35.67 5.86
C GLN A 681 0.54 36.33 6.54
N MET A 682 1.62 36.54 5.79
CA MET A 682 2.86 37.13 6.32
C MET A 682 2.72 38.62 6.61
N ALA A 683 2.07 39.37 5.73
CA ALA A 683 2.00 40.84 5.80
C ALA A 683 0.70 41.36 6.43
N CYS A 684 -0.45 40.77 6.10
CA CYS A 684 -1.77 41.29 6.49
C CYS A 684 -2.33 40.62 7.75
N PHE A 685 -2.71 39.34 7.68
CA PHE A 685 -3.22 38.55 8.81
C PHE A 685 -3.28 37.05 8.48
N VAL A 686 -3.14 36.17 9.47
CA VAL A 686 -3.14 34.71 9.23
C VAL A 686 -4.55 34.15 8.94
N GLY A 687 -5.57 34.63 9.65
CA GLY A 687 -6.98 34.23 9.46
C GLY A 687 -7.48 33.12 10.39
N GLN A 688 -8.62 32.53 10.05
CA GLN A 688 -9.30 31.51 10.87
C GLN A 688 -8.53 30.18 10.88
N GLN A 689 -8.21 29.70 12.09
CA GLN A 689 -7.67 28.35 12.30
C GLN A 689 -8.80 27.34 12.46
N SER A 690 -8.81 26.30 11.63
CA SER A 690 -9.81 25.24 11.65
C SER A 690 -9.23 23.95 12.22
N LEU A 691 -9.98 23.27 13.10
CA LEU A 691 -9.65 21.95 13.62
C LEU A 691 -10.81 21.00 13.29
N TRP A 692 -10.50 19.88 12.61
CA TRP A 692 -11.48 18.85 12.21
C TRP A 692 -12.72 19.40 11.48
N GLY A 693 -12.52 20.37 10.58
CA GLY A 693 -13.59 20.96 9.76
C GLY A 693 -14.46 22.00 10.47
N GLY A 694 -14.13 22.40 11.71
CA GLY A 694 -14.83 23.45 12.45
C GLY A 694 -13.88 24.47 13.09
N ARG A 695 -14.45 25.52 13.71
CA ARG A 695 -13.69 26.43 14.58
C ARG A 695 -13.33 25.73 15.90
N ILE A 696 -12.27 26.20 16.55
CA ILE A 696 -11.75 25.58 17.77
C ILE A 696 -12.81 25.68 18.89
N ASN A 697 -13.29 24.51 19.37
CA ASN A 697 -14.33 24.42 20.40
C ASN A 697 -13.90 23.58 21.61
N PHE A 698 -12.72 22.96 21.55
CA PHE A 698 -12.20 22.07 22.58
C PHE A 698 -11.28 22.83 23.54
N GLY A 699 -11.28 22.45 24.81
CA GLY A 699 -10.53 23.12 25.88
C GLY A 699 -11.17 22.92 27.25
N TYR A 700 -11.45 24.03 27.95
CA TYR A 700 -12.09 24.03 29.26
C TYR A 700 -13.64 23.94 29.17
N LYS A 701 -14.31 23.72 30.31
CA LYS A 701 -15.78 23.62 30.37
C LYS A 701 -16.45 24.88 29.80
N ASN A 702 -17.13 24.72 28.65
CA ASN A 702 -17.80 25.77 27.87
C ASN A 702 -16.89 26.93 27.42
N ARG A 703 -15.58 26.76 27.29
CA ARG A 703 -14.67 27.81 26.78
C ARG A 703 -13.39 27.18 26.22
N THR A 704 -12.76 27.82 25.25
CA THR A 704 -11.50 27.32 24.66
C THR A 704 -10.34 27.48 25.63
N LEU A 705 -10.11 28.69 26.15
CA LEU A 705 -9.03 29.01 27.08
C LEU A 705 -9.56 29.67 28.36
N SER A 706 -8.74 29.65 29.42
CA SER A 706 -9.15 30.16 30.76
C SER A 706 -9.45 31.66 30.79
N PHE A 707 -8.89 32.41 29.85
CA PHE A 707 -9.05 33.87 29.70
C PHE A 707 -10.33 34.27 28.95
N PHE A 708 -11.01 33.33 28.28
CA PHE A 708 -12.29 33.60 27.63
C PHE A 708 -13.47 33.36 28.57
N LYS A 709 -14.56 34.11 28.34
CA LYS A 709 -15.81 33.91 29.07
C LYS A 709 -16.41 32.55 28.71
N LYS A 710 -17.16 31.96 29.65
CA LYS A 710 -17.90 30.72 29.39
C LYS A 710 -18.99 31.01 28.36
N GLY A 711 -19.08 30.19 27.32
CA GLY A 711 -20.05 30.30 26.24
C GLY A 711 -19.65 31.26 25.11
N ASP A 712 -18.41 31.77 25.10
CA ASP A 712 -17.96 32.72 24.09
C ASP A 712 -17.87 32.06 22.69
N LEU A 713 -18.62 32.61 21.73
CA LEU A 713 -18.70 32.17 20.33
C LEU A 713 -18.03 33.14 19.35
N SER A 714 -17.41 34.21 19.87
CA SER A 714 -16.72 35.22 19.06
C SER A 714 -15.59 34.61 18.23
N PRO A 715 -15.26 35.18 17.04
CA PRO A 715 -14.14 34.72 16.23
C PRO A 715 -12.82 34.63 17.01
N ARG A 716 -12.56 35.61 17.89
CA ARG A 716 -11.36 35.67 18.74
C ARG A 716 -11.24 34.51 19.74
N ALA A 717 -12.34 34.10 20.36
CA ALA A 717 -12.37 32.97 21.28
C ALA A 717 -12.24 31.62 20.56
N ARG A 718 -12.48 31.60 19.25
CA ARG A 718 -12.65 30.40 18.42
C ARG A 718 -11.55 30.21 17.37
N GLY A 719 -10.41 30.88 17.53
CA GLY A 719 -9.20 30.62 16.73
C GLY A 719 -9.00 31.53 15.52
N PHE A 720 -9.68 32.68 15.43
CA PHE A 720 -9.35 33.70 14.43
C PHE A 720 -8.08 34.47 14.83
N ILE A 721 -7.07 34.49 13.96
CA ILE A 721 -5.80 35.18 14.17
C ILE A 721 -5.80 36.50 13.40
N TYR A 722 -5.77 37.61 14.13
CA TYR A 722 -5.82 38.97 13.58
C TYR A 722 -4.43 39.49 13.21
N SER A 723 -3.39 38.99 13.87
CA SER A 723 -2.01 39.39 13.63
C SER A 723 -1.43 38.70 12.40
N SER A 724 -0.45 39.35 11.76
CA SER A 724 0.38 38.76 10.71
C SER A 724 1.67 38.19 11.29
N TYR A 725 2.37 37.35 10.53
CA TYR A 725 3.67 36.83 10.97
C TYR A 725 4.72 37.94 11.13
N LEU A 726 4.67 38.99 10.31
CA LEU A 726 5.59 40.12 10.36
C LEU A 726 5.37 40.99 11.61
N LYS A 727 4.11 41.17 12.03
CA LYS A 727 3.77 41.87 13.28
C LYS A 727 4.07 41.04 14.53
N GLY A 728 4.04 39.71 14.41
CA GLY A 728 4.15 38.76 15.52
C GLY A 728 2.78 38.40 16.10
N LEU A 729 2.67 37.14 16.57
CA LEU A 729 1.42 36.59 17.09
C LEU A 729 1.28 36.82 18.60
N ASN A 730 0.08 37.16 19.06
CA ASN A 730 -0.21 37.19 20.49
C ASN A 730 -0.15 35.77 21.08
N PRO A 731 0.15 35.58 22.39
CA PRO A 731 0.24 34.24 22.99
C PRO A 731 -0.98 33.34 22.77
N LYS A 732 -2.19 33.93 22.81
CA LYS A 732 -3.44 33.20 22.51
C LYS A 732 -3.58 32.81 21.03
N GLU A 733 -3.14 33.66 20.12
CA GLU A 733 -3.16 33.40 18.67
C GLU A 733 -2.12 32.35 18.31
N PHE A 734 -0.92 32.48 18.88
CA PHE A 734 0.15 31.50 18.76
C PHE A 734 -0.32 30.11 19.22
N PHE A 735 -0.99 30.03 20.38
CA PHE A 735 -1.51 28.75 20.86
C PHE A 735 -2.53 28.12 19.92
N PHE A 736 -3.45 28.90 19.35
CA PHE A 736 -4.42 28.40 18.36
C PHE A 736 -3.74 27.95 17.05
N GLY A 737 -2.75 28.70 16.57
CA GLY A 737 -1.94 28.29 15.41
C GLY A 737 -1.09 27.05 15.68
N ALA A 738 -0.58 26.88 16.91
CA ALA A 738 0.19 25.71 17.31
C ALA A 738 -0.69 24.45 17.37
N ILE A 739 -1.95 24.56 17.81
CA ILE A 739 -2.90 23.44 17.81
C ILE A 739 -3.12 22.91 16.39
N THR A 740 -3.43 23.78 15.43
CA THR A 740 -3.69 23.38 14.04
C THR A 740 -2.42 22.89 13.34
N GLY A 741 -1.28 23.53 13.60
CA GLY A 741 0.03 23.05 13.13
C GLY A 741 0.34 21.63 13.66
N ARG A 742 0.05 21.36 14.93
CA ARG A 742 0.25 20.02 15.52
C ARG A 742 -0.67 18.97 14.92
N ASP A 743 -1.96 19.29 14.71
CA ASP A 743 -2.92 18.38 14.06
C ASP A 743 -2.44 17.99 12.65
N SER A 744 -1.98 18.96 11.87
CA SER A 744 -1.44 18.73 10.51
C SER A 744 -0.20 17.82 10.50
N LEU A 745 0.73 18.05 11.43
CA LEU A 745 1.91 17.19 11.60
C LEU A 745 1.56 15.77 12.06
N MET A 746 0.59 15.65 12.99
CA MET A 746 0.13 14.34 13.47
C MET A 746 -0.62 13.57 12.37
N ASP A 747 -1.46 14.23 11.59
CA ASP A 747 -2.21 13.59 10.50
C ASP A 747 -1.26 13.06 9.43
N THR A 748 -0.25 13.85 9.06
CA THR A 748 0.87 13.44 8.19
C THR A 748 1.55 12.16 8.70
N ALA A 749 1.95 12.14 9.97
CA ALA A 749 2.63 11.00 10.57
C ALA A 749 1.74 9.74 10.67
N LEU A 750 0.44 9.89 10.94
CA LEU A 750 -0.50 8.78 11.11
C LEU A 750 -1.00 8.21 9.78
N ARG A 751 -1.05 9.02 8.71
CA ARG A 751 -1.57 8.60 7.41
C ARG A 751 -0.51 8.07 6.46
N THR A 752 0.74 8.51 6.57
CA THR A 752 1.86 8.01 5.75
C THR A 752 2.01 6.46 5.80
N PRO A 753 1.87 5.79 6.95
CA PRO A 753 1.86 4.32 6.98
C PRO A 753 0.66 3.69 6.26
N LYS A 754 -0.49 4.38 6.23
CA LYS A 754 -1.72 3.90 5.58
C LYS A 754 -1.61 3.98 4.07
N SER A 755 -1.08 5.07 3.52
CA SER A 755 -0.83 5.22 2.09
C SER A 755 0.22 4.23 1.59
N GLY A 756 1.34 4.06 2.32
CA GLY A 756 2.35 3.05 1.99
C GLY A 756 1.80 1.60 2.04
N TYR A 757 0.93 1.29 3.00
CA TYR A 757 0.24 0.00 3.06
C TYR A 757 -0.76 -0.18 1.91
N LEU A 758 -1.48 0.88 1.50
CA LEU A 758 -2.36 0.85 0.34
C LEU A 758 -1.59 0.58 -0.96
N TYR A 759 -0.52 1.32 -1.22
CA TYR A 759 0.37 1.08 -2.36
C TYR A 759 0.86 -0.36 -2.38
N ARG A 760 1.33 -0.88 -1.24
CA ARG A 760 1.76 -2.28 -1.13
C ARG A 760 0.65 -3.27 -1.50
N ARG A 761 -0.60 -3.01 -1.12
CA ARG A 761 -1.75 -3.86 -1.50
C ARG A 761 -1.99 -3.83 -3.00
N LEU A 762 -1.98 -2.64 -3.60
CA LEU A 762 -2.16 -2.46 -5.03
C LEU A 762 -1.05 -3.16 -5.83
N ALA A 763 0.21 -2.92 -5.48
CA ALA A 763 1.36 -3.55 -6.14
C ALA A 763 1.28 -5.08 -6.03
N ASN A 764 1.02 -5.62 -4.84
CA ASN A 764 0.89 -7.07 -4.68
C ASN A 764 -0.34 -7.63 -5.41
N ALA A 765 -1.43 -6.89 -5.58
CA ALA A 765 -2.60 -7.38 -6.30
C ALA A 765 -2.38 -7.38 -7.82
N LEU A 766 -1.78 -6.32 -8.36
CA LEU A 766 -1.70 -6.06 -9.80
C LEU A 766 -0.38 -6.50 -10.45
N GLN A 767 0.66 -6.87 -9.70
CA GLN A 767 1.99 -7.22 -10.24
C GLN A 767 2.02 -8.32 -11.32
N ASP A 768 0.99 -9.17 -11.37
CA ASP A 768 0.92 -10.30 -12.30
C ASP A 768 0.24 -9.90 -13.62
N ILE A 769 -0.25 -8.67 -13.73
CA ILE A 769 -0.95 -8.15 -14.91
C ILE A 769 0.07 -7.55 -15.87
N LYS A 770 0.12 -8.11 -17.08
CA LYS A 770 1.04 -7.72 -18.15
C LYS A 770 0.36 -7.73 -19.52
N VAL A 771 1.00 -7.07 -20.49
CA VAL A 771 0.60 -7.14 -21.90
C VAL A 771 1.24 -8.35 -22.57
N GLU A 772 0.44 -9.16 -23.26
CA GLU A 772 0.88 -10.33 -24.02
C GLU A 772 1.25 -9.96 -25.47
N TYR A 773 1.93 -10.86 -26.19
CA TYR A 773 2.33 -10.62 -27.59
C TYR A 773 1.15 -10.47 -28.56
N ASP A 774 -0.03 -10.95 -28.18
CA ASP A 774 -1.27 -10.76 -28.94
C ASP A 774 -1.95 -9.40 -28.66
N GLY A 775 -1.34 -8.54 -27.82
CA GLY A 775 -1.87 -7.24 -27.43
C GLY A 775 -2.90 -7.27 -26.31
N THR A 776 -3.28 -8.45 -25.82
CA THR A 776 -4.22 -8.59 -24.71
C THR A 776 -3.53 -8.37 -23.36
N VAL A 777 -4.27 -7.91 -22.36
CA VAL A 777 -3.77 -7.76 -20.99
C VAL A 777 -4.24 -8.96 -20.17
N ARG A 778 -3.29 -9.72 -19.61
CA ARG A 778 -3.60 -10.97 -18.89
C ARG A 778 -2.98 -11.03 -17.51
N ASP A 779 -3.60 -11.80 -16.63
CA ASP A 779 -3.03 -12.20 -15.35
C ASP A 779 -2.05 -13.39 -15.48
N ALA A 780 -1.38 -13.77 -14.39
CA ALA A 780 -0.48 -14.93 -14.36
C ALA A 780 -1.16 -16.30 -14.58
N SER A 781 -2.49 -16.37 -14.56
CA SER A 781 -3.25 -17.59 -14.88
C SER A 781 -3.64 -17.65 -16.36
N GLY A 782 -3.36 -16.59 -17.13
CA GLY A 782 -3.77 -16.44 -18.53
C GLY A 782 -5.21 -15.94 -18.70
N ASN A 783 -5.87 -15.48 -17.63
CA ASN A 783 -7.18 -14.84 -17.72
C ASN A 783 -7.03 -13.47 -18.35
N ILE A 784 -7.89 -13.15 -19.33
CA ILE A 784 -7.90 -11.85 -20.00
C ILE A 784 -8.59 -10.84 -19.08
N MET A 785 -7.89 -9.76 -18.78
CA MET A 785 -8.39 -8.62 -18.01
C MET A 785 -8.91 -7.52 -18.93
N GLN A 786 -8.16 -7.22 -19.99
CA GLN A 786 -8.54 -6.30 -21.05
C GLN A 786 -8.15 -6.90 -22.40
N PHE A 787 -9.00 -6.72 -23.41
CA PHE A 787 -8.69 -7.16 -24.78
C PHE A 787 -7.61 -6.30 -25.43
N VAL A 788 -7.62 -5.01 -25.12
CA VAL A 788 -6.62 -4.03 -25.55
C VAL A 788 -6.33 -3.16 -24.33
N TYR A 789 -5.05 -2.90 -24.05
CA TYR A 789 -4.69 -2.05 -22.93
C TYR A 789 -5.32 -0.66 -23.04
N GLY A 790 -6.13 -0.27 -22.06
CA GLY A 790 -6.73 1.07 -22.02
C GLY A 790 -7.68 1.39 -23.20
N ASP A 791 -8.23 0.36 -23.87
CA ASP A 791 -9.06 0.41 -25.08
C ASP A 791 -8.35 0.87 -26.37
N ASP A 792 -7.17 1.49 -26.29
CA ASP A 792 -6.44 2.04 -27.45
C ASP A 792 -5.06 1.42 -27.69
N GLY A 793 -4.49 0.74 -26.70
CA GLY A 793 -3.19 0.08 -26.77
C GLY A 793 -2.00 1.04 -26.71
N ASN A 794 -2.23 2.31 -26.32
CA ASN A 794 -1.19 3.33 -26.27
C ASN A 794 -0.46 3.34 -24.93
N ASP A 795 0.86 3.61 -24.97
CA ASP A 795 1.67 3.79 -23.78
C ASP A 795 1.53 5.24 -23.27
N ILE A 796 1.21 5.37 -21.98
CA ILE A 796 1.00 6.66 -21.32
C ILE A 796 2.27 7.51 -21.39
N SER A 797 3.45 6.91 -21.22
CA SER A 797 4.72 7.65 -21.20
C SER A 797 5.09 8.27 -22.56
N THR A 798 4.55 7.72 -23.65
CA THR A 798 4.82 8.17 -25.03
C THR A 798 3.56 8.65 -25.74
N LEU A 799 2.52 9.00 -24.99
CA LEU A 799 1.21 9.39 -25.51
C LEU A 799 1.32 10.64 -26.41
N HIS A 800 2.26 11.55 -26.15
CA HIS A 800 2.52 12.72 -26.98
C HIS A 800 3.13 12.37 -28.37
N LYS A 801 3.74 11.17 -28.50
CA LYS A 801 4.24 10.58 -29.75
C LYS A 801 3.25 9.62 -30.41
N GLY A 802 2.21 9.17 -29.68
CA GLY A 802 1.31 8.11 -30.13
C GLY A 802 1.97 6.72 -30.11
N GLY A 803 2.88 6.47 -29.17
CA GLY A 803 3.54 5.17 -29.03
C GLY A 803 2.60 4.09 -28.48
N LYS A 804 2.73 2.87 -28.99
CA LYS A 804 1.99 1.69 -28.51
C LYS A 804 2.72 1.01 -27.35
N VAL A 805 1.96 0.36 -26.46
CA VAL A 805 2.54 -0.44 -25.38
C VAL A 805 3.29 -1.63 -25.95
N SER A 806 4.50 -1.88 -25.42
CA SER A 806 5.30 -3.03 -25.79
C SER A 806 4.78 -4.32 -25.13
N PRO A 807 4.77 -5.45 -25.83
CA PRO A 807 4.52 -6.75 -25.21
C PRO A 807 5.51 -7.03 -24.07
N GLY A 808 5.01 -7.63 -22.99
CA GLY A 808 5.77 -7.89 -21.78
C GLY A 808 5.75 -6.74 -20.76
N GLU A 809 5.18 -5.57 -21.09
CA GLU A 809 5.12 -4.43 -20.17
C GLU A 809 4.31 -4.75 -18.90
N ALA A 810 4.85 -4.37 -17.75
CA ALA A 810 4.27 -4.63 -16.43
C ALA A 810 3.18 -3.61 -16.05
N VAL A 811 2.16 -3.48 -16.89
CA VAL A 811 1.10 -2.44 -16.76
C VAL A 811 0.38 -2.44 -15.42
N GLY A 812 0.27 -3.58 -14.75
CA GLY A 812 -0.31 -3.67 -13.42
C GLY A 812 0.53 -2.99 -12.33
N ILE A 813 1.86 -3.14 -12.37
CA ILE A 813 2.77 -2.48 -11.42
C ILE A 813 2.81 -0.98 -11.69
N LEU A 814 2.89 -0.58 -12.97
CA LEU A 814 2.83 0.84 -13.35
C LEU A 814 1.56 1.50 -12.82
N THR A 815 0.41 0.84 -13.01
CA THR A 815 -0.86 1.29 -12.47
C THR A 815 -0.81 1.43 -10.95
N ALA A 816 -0.32 0.43 -10.22
CA ALA A 816 -0.20 0.52 -8.76
C ALA A 816 0.70 1.70 -8.30
N GLN A 817 1.79 1.97 -9.03
CA GLN A 817 2.72 3.08 -8.76
C GLN A 817 2.10 4.45 -9.03
N SER A 818 1.31 4.58 -10.09
CA SER A 818 0.60 5.82 -10.43
C SER A 818 -0.37 6.28 -9.32
N PHE A 819 -0.88 5.36 -8.49
CA PHE A 819 -1.65 5.70 -7.29
C PHE A 819 -0.80 5.88 -6.02
N GLY A 820 0.46 5.41 -6.01
CA GLY A 820 1.32 5.39 -4.82
C GLY A 820 1.67 6.78 -4.32
N GLU A 821 2.26 7.61 -5.19
CA GLU A 821 2.64 8.99 -4.88
C GLU A 821 1.43 9.88 -4.58
N PRO A 822 0.35 9.91 -5.40
CA PRO A 822 -0.86 10.66 -5.06
C PRO A 822 -1.45 10.22 -3.73
N SER A 823 -1.45 8.93 -3.40
CA SER A 823 -1.95 8.47 -2.09
C SER A 823 -1.16 9.03 -0.91
N THR A 824 0.17 9.20 -1.06
CA THR A 824 1.00 9.85 -0.04
C THR A 824 0.75 11.36 0.03
N GLN A 825 0.56 12.03 -1.10
CA GLN A 825 0.25 13.47 -1.11
C GLN A 825 -1.16 13.76 -0.59
N MET A 826 -2.15 12.92 -0.92
CA MET A 826 -3.51 12.95 -0.34
C MET A 826 -3.52 12.67 1.17
N ALA A 827 -2.50 12.01 1.71
CA ALA A 827 -2.33 11.85 3.14
C ALA A 827 -1.91 13.16 3.83
N LEU A 828 -1.23 14.04 3.09
CA LEU A 828 -0.77 15.37 3.54
C LEU A 828 -1.85 16.44 3.30
N ASN A 829 -2.55 16.37 2.17
CA ASN A 829 -3.59 17.30 1.76
C ASN A 829 -4.93 16.97 2.42
N VAL A 830 -5.08 17.24 3.71
CA VAL A 830 -6.35 16.97 4.38
C VAL A 830 -6.84 18.20 5.14
N PHE A 831 -8.04 18.64 4.76
CA PHE A 831 -8.87 19.64 5.45
C PHE A 831 -8.58 21.13 5.23
N HIS A 832 -7.97 21.52 4.11
CA HIS A 832 -8.24 22.85 3.56
C HIS A 832 -9.56 22.83 2.80
N PHE A 833 -10.68 22.77 3.52
CA PHE A 833 -12.00 23.00 2.95
C PHE A 833 -12.09 24.48 2.52
N SER A 834 -11.58 24.77 1.33
CA SER A 834 -11.87 26.02 0.61
C SER A 834 -13.31 25.93 0.08
N GLY A 835 -14.28 25.92 1.00
CA GLY A 835 -15.69 25.75 0.70
C GLY A 835 -16.36 24.82 1.70
N VAL A 836 -17.31 25.35 2.48
CA VAL A 836 -18.14 24.53 3.36
C VAL A 836 -19.11 23.75 2.47
N GLN A 837 -18.83 22.47 2.21
CA GLN A 837 -19.81 21.60 1.56
C GLN A 837 -20.96 21.33 2.54
N GLU A 838 -22.19 21.54 2.08
CA GLU A 838 -23.41 21.38 2.89
C GLU A 838 -23.61 19.92 3.37
N MET A 839 -23.05 18.94 2.63
CA MET A 839 -22.97 17.53 3.03
C MET A 839 -21.51 17.09 3.24
N GLN A 840 -21.22 16.51 4.41
CA GLN A 840 -19.91 15.92 4.71
C GLN A 840 -19.82 14.51 4.12
N VAL A 841 -19.26 14.39 2.92
CA VAL A 841 -18.92 13.11 2.30
C VAL A 841 -17.47 12.77 2.64
N THR A 842 -17.17 11.48 2.82
CA THR A 842 -15.77 11.03 2.94
C THR A 842 -15.03 11.31 1.64
N THR A 843 -13.93 12.05 1.71
CA THR A 843 -13.07 12.39 0.57
C THR A 843 -11.61 12.05 0.85
N GLY A 844 -10.76 12.19 -0.16
CA GLY A 844 -9.32 11.94 -0.04
C GLY A 844 -8.97 10.46 0.14
N LEU A 845 -7.85 10.20 0.85
CA LEU A 845 -7.33 8.85 1.07
C LEU A 845 -8.33 7.89 1.75
N PRO A 846 -9.12 8.27 2.77
CA PRO A 846 -10.11 7.37 3.37
C PRO A 846 -11.12 6.83 2.36
N ARG A 847 -11.65 7.67 1.47
CA ARG A 847 -12.61 7.25 0.44
C ARG A 847 -11.97 6.33 -0.57
N MET A 848 -10.75 6.64 -0.99
CA MET A 848 -9.97 5.79 -1.89
C MET A 848 -9.73 4.39 -1.30
N ILE A 849 -9.44 4.29 0.00
CA ILE A 849 -9.33 3.00 0.71
C ILE A 849 -10.66 2.26 0.72
N GLU A 850 -11.80 2.93 0.91
CA GLU A 850 -13.12 2.29 0.91
C GLU A 850 -13.48 1.67 -0.45
N ILE A 851 -13.18 2.40 -1.53
CA ILE A 851 -13.38 1.95 -2.91
C ILE A 851 -12.51 0.72 -3.17
N PHE A 852 -11.20 0.82 -2.93
CA PHE A 852 -10.28 -0.30 -3.17
C PHE A 852 -10.53 -1.49 -2.24
N ASP A 853 -11.00 -1.29 -1.01
CA ASP A 853 -11.40 -2.39 -0.13
C ASP A 853 -12.71 -3.07 -0.61
N ALA A 854 -13.43 -2.44 -1.55
CA ALA A 854 -14.79 -2.79 -1.97
C ALA A 854 -15.67 -3.05 -0.74
N ARG A 855 -15.71 -2.10 0.20
CA ARG A 855 -16.52 -2.27 1.42
C ARG A 855 -17.99 -2.48 1.05
N LYS A 856 -18.62 -3.46 1.68
CA LYS A 856 -20.04 -3.79 1.46
C LYS A 856 -20.99 -2.62 1.70
N THR A 857 -20.64 -1.75 2.63
CA THR A 857 -21.36 -0.51 2.90
C THR A 857 -20.33 0.60 3.10
N PRO A 858 -20.36 1.68 2.32
CA PRO A 858 -19.45 2.81 2.50
C PRO A 858 -19.74 3.54 3.82
N SER A 859 -18.78 4.33 4.33
CA SER A 859 -19.00 5.07 5.60
C SER A 859 -20.02 6.19 5.44
N THR A 860 -20.04 6.83 4.26
CA THR A 860 -21.00 7.86 3.87
C THR A 860 -21.69 7.46 2.57
N PRO A 861 -22.71 6.58 2.60
CA PRO A 861 -23.50 6.26 1.42
C PRO A 861 -24.27 7.52 0.98
N SER A 862 -24.30 7.79 -0.31
CA SER A 862 -24.99 8.94 -0.89
C SER A 862 -25.45 8.67 -2.32
N MET A 863 -26.53 9.32 -2.73
CA MET A 863 -27.04 9.26 -4.10
C MET A 863 -27.30 10.65 -4.66
N GLU A 864 -27.15 10.77 -5.98
CA GLU A 864 -27.57 11.94 -6.76
C GLU A 864 -28.78 11.53 -7.62
N ILE A 865 -29.97 11.97 -7.22
CA ILE A 865 -31.25 11.61 -7.84
C ILE A 865 -31.69 12.72 -8.77
N TYR A 866 -31.79 12.39 -10.06
CA TYR A 866 -32.23 13.30 -11.09
C TYR A 866 -33.75 13.19 -11.28
N LEU A 867 -34.38 14.30 -11.64
CA LEU A 867 -35.83 14.39 -11.85
C LEU A 867 -36.16 14.41 -13.33
N ASP A 868 -37.30 13.80 -13.68
CA ASP A 868 -37.84 13.91 -15.04
C ASP A 868 -38.18 15.37 -15.37
N ARG A 869 -38.14 15.74 -16.66
CA ARG A 869 -38.37 17.14 -17.11
C ARG A 869 -39.69 17.74 -16.58
N GLU A 870 -40.74 16.93 -16.47
CA GLU A 870 -42.06 17.34 -15.96
C GLU A 870 -42.06 17.67 -14.46
N TYR A 871 -41.16 17.05 -13.70
CA TYR A 871 -41.06 17.18 -12.24
C TYR A 871 -39.89 18.08 -11.81
N ASN A 872 -39.14 18.62 -12.77
CA ASN A 872 -37.96 19.46 -12.58
C ASN A 872 -38.28 20.92 -12.21
N ASN A 873 -39.20 21.09 -11.25
CA ASN A 873 -39.58 22.39 -10.66
C ASN A 873 -39.27 22.35 -9.17
N GLU A 874 -38.85 23.47 -8.58
CA GLU A 874 -38.46 23.53 -7.15
C GLU A 874 -39.52 22.95 -6.21
N LYS A 875 -40.80 23.28 -6.46
CA LYS A 875 -41.93 22.80 -5.65
C LYS A 875 -42.09 21.28 -5.74
N ASN A 876 -42.00 20.71 -6.93
CA ASN A 876 -42.13 19.27 -7.16
C ASN A 876 -40.92 18.50 -6.62
N ALA A 877 -39.71 19.05 -6.79
CA ALA A 877 -38.48 18.50 -6.24
C ALA A 877 -38.52 18.39 -4.70
N ARG A 878 -39.00 19.43 -4.00
CA ARG A 878 -39.19 19.39 -2.54
C ARG A 878 -40.23 18.36 -2.10
N ILE A 879 -41.35 18.26 -2.81
CA ILE A 879 -42.40 17.27 -2.52
C ILE A 879 -41.85 15.84 -2.71
N LEU A 880 -41.09 15.61 -3.76
CA LEU A 880 -40.49 14.30 -4.03
C LEU A 880 -39.40 13.96 -3.01
N ALA A 881 -38.57 14.93 -2.64
CA ALA A 881 -37.55 14.76 -1.62
C ALA A 881 -38.16 14.30 -0.29
N GLU A 882 -39.19 14.99 0.22
CA GLU A 882 -39.86 14.58 1.48
C GLU A 882 -40.50 13.18 1.40
N LYS A 883 -40.96 12.75 0.21
CA LYS A 883 -41.45 11.38 0.01
C LYS A 883 -40.35 10.33 0.06
N ILE A 884 -39.11 10.70 -0.27
CA ILE A 884 -37.95 9.80 -0.30
C ILE A 884 -37.34 9.66 1.10
N ARG A 885 -37.31 10.74 1.90
CA ARG A 885 -36.70 10.79 3.23
C ARG A 885 -37.29 9.75 4.19
N GLU A 886 -36.43 8.94 4.80
CA GLU A 886 -36.84 7.96 5.82
C GLU A 886 -37.38 8.68 7.05
N VAL A 887 -38.64 8.44 7.37
CA VAL A 887 -39.27 8.95 8.59
C VAL A 887 -39.57 7.78 9.52
N LYS A 888 -38.94 7.80 10.70
CA LYS A 888 -39.21 6.84 11.77
C LYS A 888 -40.27 7.40 12.71
N LEU A 889 -40.95 6.50 13.41
CA LEU A 889 -41.94 6.90 14.42
C LEU A 889 -41.33 7.83 15.47
N LYS A 890 -40.06 7.62 15.88
CA LYS A 890 -39.37 8.52 16.81
C LYS A 890 -39.32 9.99 16.37
N ASP A 891 -39.35 10.27 15.06
CA ASP A 891 -39.20 11.63 14.52
C ASP A 891 -40.54 12.39 14.53
N ILE A 892 -41.64 11.67 14.75
CA ILE A 892 -43.01 12.19 14.81
C ILE A 892 -43.55 12.16 16.26
N ILE A 893 -42.92 11.40 17.17
CA ILE A 893 -43.35 11.28 18.56
C ILE A 893 -43.00 12.53 19.35
N SER A 894 -44.00 13.11 20.02
CA SER A 894 -43.78 14.10 21.07
C SER A 894 -43.52 13.44 22.43
N GLU A 895 -44.34 12.45 22.81
CA GLU A 895 -44.20 11.71 24.07
C GLU A 895 -44.70 10.27 23.94
N MET A 896 -44.11 9.33 24.69
CA MET A 896 -44.48 7.91 24.64
C MET A 896 -44.64 7.36 26.06
N LYS A 897 -45.89 7.17 26.49
CA LYS A 897 -46.26 6.69 27.84
C LYS A 897 -46.54 5.19 27.80
N VAL A 898 -46.02 4.49 28.81
CA VAL A 898 -46.29 3.06 29.01
C VAL A 898 -47.20 2.96 30.22
N ASN A 899 -48.42 2.46 30.01
CA ASN A 899 -49.34 2.17 31.10
C ASN A 899 -49.16 0.69 31.48
N PHE A 900 -48.54 0.47 32.64
CA PHE A 900 -48.20 -0.86 33.14
C PHE A 900 -49.44 -1.63 33.63
N SER A 901 -50.48 -0.94 34.09
CA SER A 901 -51.71 -1.54 34.61
C SER A 901 -52.57 -2.12 33.50
N ASP A 902 -52.72 -1.39 32.39
CA ASP A 902 -53.57 -1.80 31.26
C ASP A 902 -52.82 -2.56 30.15
N LYS A 903 -51.50 -2.78 30.32
CA LYS A 903 -50.59 -3.33 29.29
C LYS A 903 -50.76 -2.62 27.93
N ARG A 904 -50.83 -1.29 27.97
CA ARG A 904 -51.04 -0.42 26.80
C ARG A 904 -49.88 0.55 26.65
N LEU A 905 -49.57 0.86 25.40
CA LEU A 905 -48.58 1.85 25.05
C LEU A 905 -49.26 3.00 24.32
N GLU A 906 -49.13 4.20 24.88
CA GLU A 906 -49.73 5.43 24.36
C GLU A 906 -48.64 6.29 23.71
N ILE A 907 -48.86 6.64 22.45
CA ILE A 907 -47.93 7.40 21.63
C ILE A 907 -48.59 8.72 21.26
N PHE A 908 -48.01 9.83 21.69
CA PHE A 908 -48.42 11.18 21.34
C PHE A 908 -47.62 11.63 20.12
N LEU A 909 -48.31 12.12 19.09
CA LEU A 909 -47.71 12.61 17.85
C LEU A 909 -47.62 14.14 17.86
N ASP A 910 -46.57 14.69 17.25
CA ASP A 910 -46.46 16.11 16.95
C ASP A 910 -47.14 16.44 15.61
N MET A 911 -48.25 17.18 15.68
CA MET A 911 -49.05 17.53 14.52
C MET A 911 -48.35 18.49 13.54
N ARG A 912 -47.28 19.18 13.97
CA ARG A 912 -46.49 20.05 13.07
C ARG A 912 -45.66 19.22 12.12
N THR A 913 -44.90 18.26 12.66
CA THR A 913 -44.08 17.34 11.86
C THR A 913 -44.92 16.47 10.93
N VAL A 914 -46.07 15.95 11.39
CA VAL A 914 -46.99 15.15 10.55
C VAL A 914 -47.47 15.93 9.31
N LYS A 915 -47.82 17.22 9.46
CA LYS A 915 -48.26 18.06 8.33
C LYS A 915 -47.16 18.27 7.30
N THR A 916 -45.91 18.35 7.73
CA THR A 916 -44.74 18.53 6.83
C THR A 916 -44.44 17.27 6.00
N ILE A 917 -44.77 16.07 6.50
CA ILE A 917 -44.42 14.78 5.88
C ILE A 917 -45.44 14.34 4.79
N HIS A 918 -46.46 15.15 4.48
CA HIS A 918 -47.47 14.88 3.43
C HIS A 918 -48.05 13.45 3.46
N THR A 919 -48.19 12.85 4.63
CA THR A 919 -48.70 11.47 4.81
C THR A 919 -50.01 11.50 5.61
N SER A 920 -51.02 10.74 5.19
CA SER A 920 -52.31 10.62 5.88
C SER A 920 -52.19 9.76 7.14
N MET A 921 -52.95 10.07 8.19
CA MET A 921 -52.93 9.32 9.45
C MET A 921 -53.34 7.85 9.26
N ASP A 922 -54.22 7.57 8.30
CA ASP A 922 -54.66 6.21 7.96
C ASP A 922 -53.51 5.34 7.41
N LYS A 923 -52.61 5.92 6.59
CA LYS A 923 -51.42 5.22 6.08
C LYS A 923 -50.42 4.84 7.17
N ILE A 924 -50.35 5.64 8.25
CA ILE A 924 -49.50 5.35 9.40
C ILE A 924 -50.05 4.13 10.15
N ILE A 925 -51.38 4.02 10.24
CA ILE A 925 -52.07 2.89 10.88
C ILE A 925 -51.91 1.62 10.03
N GLU A 926 -52.15 1.68 8.73
CA GLU A 926 -51.97 0.56 7.81
C GLU A 926 -50.57 -0.06 7.95
N LYS A 927 -49.51 0.75 7.95
CA LYS A 927 -48.13 0.26 8.11
C LYS A 927 -47.80 -0.30 9.50
N LEU A 928 -48.47 0.17 10.55
CA LEU A 928 -48.33 -0.40 11.90
C LEU A 928 -49.06 -1.74 12.00
N VAL A 929 -50.22 -1.86 11.34
CA VAL A 929 -51.00 -3.10 11.26
C VAL A 929 -50.29 -4.16 10.40
N GLU A 930 -49.72 -3.77 9.25
CA GLU A 930 -48.88 -4.64 8.38
C GLU A 930 -47.66 -5.23 9.11
N LYS A 931 -47.17 -4.55 10.15
CA LYS A 931 -46.06 -5.03 10.99
C LYS A 931 -46.51 -5.81 12.24
N ASN A 932 -47.77 -6.27 12.26
CA ASN A 932 -48.41 -7.05 13.33
C ASN A 932 -48.65 -6.29 14.65
N PHE A 933 -48.86 -4.96 14.64
CA PHE A 933 -49.26 -4.21 15.84
C PHE A 933 -50.76 -3.88 15.83
N LYS A 934 -51.49 -4.27 16.91
CA LYS A 934 -52.89 -3.85 17.13
C LYS A 934 -52.93 -2.40 17.64
N ALA A 935 -52.99 -1.44 16.72
CA ALA A 935 -53.04 -0.02 17.01
C ALA A 935 -54.48 0.53 16.85
N LYS A 936 -54.95 1.35 17.81
CA LYS A 936 -56.20 2.12 17.74
C LYS A 936 -55.88 3.61 17.87
N PHE A 937 -56.57 4.44 17.08
CA PHE A 937 -56.36 5.88 17.06
C PHE A 937 -57.46 6.63 17.81
N THR A 938 -57.06 7.61 18.62
CA THR A 938 -57.99 8.50 19.34
C THR A 938 -57.39 9.91 19.39
N GLY A 939 -57.89 10.82 18.55
CA GLY A 939 -57.51 12.23 18.53
C GLY A 939 -56.07 12.48 18.05
N ASN A 940 -55.13 12.70 18.96
CA ASN A 940 -53.68 12.88 18.67
C ASN A 940 -52.82 11.72 19.24
N LYS A 941 -53.46 10.60 19.62
CA LYS A 941 -52.84 9.51 20.36
C LYS A 941 -53.02 8.18 19.63
N ILE A 942 -51.93 7.43 19.45
CA ILE A 942 -51.97 6.02 19.02
C ILE A 942 -51.88 5.15 20.28
N ILE A 943 -52.86 4.26 20.47
CA ILE A 943 -52.89 3.28 21.55
C ILE A 943 -52.58 1.91 20.97
N ILE A 944 -51.52 1.26 21.47
CA ILE A 944 -51.15 -0.10 21.09
C ILE A 944 -51.44 -1.02 22.27
N SER A 945 -52.31 -2.01 22.05
CA SER A 945 -52.68 -2.99 23.07
C SER A 945 -51.92 -4.30 22.83
N TYR A 946 -51.23 -4.79 23.87
CA TYR A 946 -50.50 -6.06 23.81
C TYR A 946 -50.79 -6.90 25.07
N PRO A 947 -51.86 -7.71 25.07
CA PRO A 947 -52.33 -8.41 26.27
C PRO A 947 -51.38 -9.51 26.80
N GLU A 948 -50.54 -10.10 25.95
CA GLU A 948 -49.70 -11.27 26.25
C GLU A 948 -48.23 -10.97 26.67
N ALA A 949 -47.81 -9.70 26.82
CA ALA A 949 -46.39 -9.35 27.06
C ALA A 949 -45.99 -9.31 28.55
N ASN A 950 -44.77 -9.77 28.84
CA ASN A 950 -44.04 -9.49 30.08
C ASN A 950 -43.43 -8.07 30.05
N PHE A 951 -43.10 -7.50 31.23
CA PHE A 951 -42.55 -6.13 31.36
C PHE A 951 -41.32 -5.86 30.48
N LYS A 952 -40.42 -6.85 30.34
CA LYS A 952 -39.22 -6.75 29.49
C LYS A 952 -39.58 -6.68 28.00
N ASP A 953 -40.67 -7.33 27.60
CA ASP A 953 -41.11 -7.37 26.21
C ASP A 953 -41.86 -6.09 25.84
N LEU A 954 -42.56 -5.44 26.78
CA LEU A 954 -43.11 -4.07 26.61
C LEU A 954 -42.00 -3.03 26.37
N TYR A 955 -40.88 -3.11 27.09
CA TYR A 955 -39.71 -2.24 26.83
C TYR A 955 -39.05 -2.52 25.48
N LYS A 956 -38.89 -3.80 25.10
CA LYS A 956 -38.41 -4.16 23.75
C LYS A 956 -39.36 -3.65 22.66
N LEU A 957 -40.68 -3.73 22.90
CA LEU A 957 -41.71 -3.25 21.99
C LEU A 957 -41.67 -1.73 21.85
N LYS A 958 -41.45 -0.99 22.95
CA LYS A 958 -41.23 0.46 22.94
C LYS A 958 -40.05 0.86 22.03
N GLU A 959 -38.91 0.19 22.16
CA GLU A 959 -37.73 0.45 21.32
C GLU A 959 -37.93 -0.02 19.86
N LYS A 960 -38.65 -1.12 19.64
CA LYS A 960 -39.03 -1.59 18.30
C LYS A 960 -39.98 -0.62 17.59
N LEU A 961 -40.92 -0.02 18.32
CA LEU A 961 -41.84 0.98 17.77
C LEU A 961 -41.11 2.26 17.38
N LYS A 962 -40.22 2.78 18.24
CA LYS A 962 -39.40 3.96 17.91
C LYS A 962 -38.59 3.80 16.62
N SER A 963 -38.11 2.58 16.35
CA SER A 963 -37.31 2.25 15.16
C SER A 963 -38.15 1.90 13.92
N THR A 964 -39.48 1.87 14.03
CA THR A 964 -40.36 1.51 12.92
C THR A 964 -40.46 2.65 11.89
N ILE A 965 -40.21 2.32 10.62
CA ILE A 965 -40.32 3.23 9.47
C ILE A 965 -41.78 3.39 9.07
N ILE A 966 -42.21 4.64 8.90
CA ILE A 966 -43.59 5.04 8.59
C ILE A 966 -43.71 5.55 7.16
N SER A 967 -42.78 6.36 6.71
CA SER A 967 -42.77 6.92 5.35
C SER A 967 -41.34 7.02 4.85
N GLY A 968 -41.18 7.16 3.53
CA GLY A 968 -39.87 7.18 2.91
C GLY A 968 -39.28 5.83 2.56
N VAL A 969 -38.12 5.90 1.92
CA VAL A 969 -37.31 4.76 1.52
C VAL A 969 -36.34 4.42 2.64
N LYS A 970 -36.22 3.13 2.96
CA LYS A 970 -35.35 2.65 4.04
C LYS A 970 -33.88 2.98 3.72
N GLY A 971 -33.17 3.58 4.66
CA GLY A 971 -31.73 3.85 4.57
C GLY A 971 -31.38 5.31 4.29
N ILE A 972 -32.33 6.14 3.82
CA ILE A 972 -32.11 7.54 3.44
C ILE A 972 -32.44 8.45 4.62
N LYS A 973 -31.43 8.88 5.37
CA LYS A 973 -31.62 9.66 6.60
C LYS A 973 -31.82 11.15 6.33
N GLU A 974 -31.02 11.70 5.41
CA GLU A 974 -31.03 13.13 5.10
C GLU A 974 -31.12 13.33 3.58
N ILE A 975 -31.67 14.47 3.20
CA ILE A 975 -31.92 14.85 1.81
C ILE A 975 -31.67 16.35 1.64
N LEU A 976 -31.15 16.73 0.48
CA LEU A 976 -30.91 18.12 0.11
C LEU A 976 -31.27 18.33 -1.36
N VAL A 977 -32.05 19.36 -1.66
CA VAL A 977 -32.39 19.73 -3.04
C VAL A 977 -31.44 20.82 -3.48
N VAL A 978 -30.66 20.55 -4.53
CA VAL A 978 -29.66 21.48 -5.08
C VAL A 978 -29.95 21.71 -6.56
N ARG A 979 -29.70 22.93 -7.04
CA ARG A 979 -29.76 23.25 -8.46
C ARG A 979 -28.38 23.10 -9.08
N LYS A 980 -28.19 22.15 -10.00
CA LYS A 980 -26.96 22.02 -10.83
C LYS A 980 -27.33 22.12 -12.31
N GLU A 981 -26.58 22.90 -13.08
CA GLU A 981 -26.74 23.03 -14.55
C GLU A 981 -28.19 23.34 -14.99
N GLY A 982 -28.90 24.14 -14.21
CA GLY A 982 -30.29 24.52 -14.50
C GLY A 982 -31.37 23.51 -14.04
N ASN A 983 -31.00 22.29 -13.61
CA ASN A 983 -31.91 21.25 -13.13
C ASN A 983 -31.88 21.12 -11.60
N PHE A 984 -33.00 20.72 -10.99
CA PHE A 984 -33.10 20.37 -9.57
C PHE A 984 -32.73 18.89 -9.38
N ILE A 985 -31.76 18.65 -8.50
CA ILE A 985 -31.24 17.31 -8.16
C ILE A 985 -31.44 17.11 -6.65
N ILE A 986 -31.81 15.90 -6.25
CA ILE A 986 -31.94 15.52 -4.84
C ILE A 986 -30.68 14.73 -4.44
N LEU A 987 -29.89 15.30 -3.54
CA LEU A 987 -28.76 14.63 -2.91
C LEU A 987 -29.23 13.93 -1.64
N THR A 988 -28.84 12.67 -1.44
CA THR A 988 -29.24 11.89 -0.27
C THR A 988 -28.05 11.48 0.59
N TYR A 989 -28.28 11.37 1.90
CA TYR A 989 -27.39 10.67 2.84
C TYR A 989 -28.02 9.32 3.19
N GLY A 990 -27.46 8.26 2.64
CA GLY A 990 -28.07 6.94 2.53
C GLY A 990 -28.30 6.56 1.08
N SER A 991 -28.22 5.25 0.81
CA SER A 991 -28.46 4.69 -0.52
C SER A 991 -29.50 3.56 -0.45
N ASN A 992 -30.40 3.56 -1.44
CA ASN A 992 -31.35 2.49 -1.71
C ASN A 992 -31.89 2.63 -3.16
N LEU A 993 -31.01 2.34 -4.11
CA LEU A 993 -31.22 2.49 -5.55
C LEU A 993 -32.40 1.68 -6.05
N LYS A 994 -32.60 0.46 -5.53
CA LYS A 994 -33.70 -0.43 -5.96
C LYS A 994 -35.08 0.20 -5.73
N ASP A 995 -35.30 0.77 -4.55
CA ASP A 995 -36.59 1.38 -4.21
C ASP A 995 -36.77 2.73 -4.90
N ILE A 996 -35.70 3.51 -5.06
CA ILE A 996 -35.73 4.82 -5.73
C ILE A 996 -36.08 4.70 -7.20
N LEU A 997 -35.50 3.75 -7.95
CA LEU A 997 -35.76 3.58 -9.38
C LEU A 997 -37.22 3.16 -9.69
N ASN A 998 -37.97 2.71 -8.67
CA ASN A 998 -39.39 2.36 -8.79
C ASN A 998 -40.33 3.56 -8.54
N LEU A 999 -39.83 4.69 -8.03
CA LEU A 999 -40.64 5.88 -7.78
C LEU A 999 -40.93 6.65 -9.09
N LYS A 1000 -42.13 7.24 -9.17
CA LYS A 1000 -42.56 8.08 -10.30
C LYS A 1000 -41.99 9.50 -10.18
N GLY A 1001 -41.50 10.05 -11.29
CA GLY A 1001 -40.92 11.42 -11.37
C GLY A 1001 -39.40 11.48 -11.19
N ILE A 1002 -38.73 10.33 -11.17
CA ILE A 1002 -37.27 10.20 -11.08
C ILE A 1002 -36.73 9.75 -12.42
N ASP A 1003 -35.70 10.45 -12.91
CA ASP A 1003 -34.96 10.07 -14.11
C ASP A 1003 -34.09 8.86 -13.81
N LYS A 1004 -34.54 7.69 -14.28
CA LYS A 1004 -33.89 6.41 -14.07
C LYS A 1004 -32.55 6.28 -14.78
N ASN A 1005 -32.35 7.04 -15.86
CA ASN A 1005 -31.14 6.95 -16.69
C ASN A 1005 -29.98 7.79 -16.14
N LYS A 1006 -30.29 8.78 -15.29
CA LYS A 1006 -29.30 9.71 -14.74
C LYS A 1006 -29.02 9.54 -13.25
N THR A 1007 -29.85 8.81 -12.52
CA THR A 1007 -29.68 8.65 -11.07
C THR A 1007 -28.42 7.85 -10.74
N ILE A 1008 -27.57 8.37 -9.84
CA ILE A 1008 -26.26 7.79 -9.49
C ILE A 1008 -26.22 7.45 -8.00
N SER A 1009 -25.55 6.35 -7.65
CA SER A 1009 -25.21 5.98 -6.26
C SER A 1009 -23.69 5.89 -6.10
N ASN A 1010 -23.20 6.03 -4.88
CA ASN A 1010 -21.79 5.84 -4.55
C ASN A 1010 -21.49 4.47 -3.89
N ASP A 1011 -22.53 3.62 -3.73
CA ASP A 1011 -22.41 2.25 -3.22
C ASP A 1011 -22.26 1.26 -4.40
N ILE A 1012 -21.05 0.71 -4.52
CA ILE A 1012 -20.63 -0.13 -5.65
C ILE A 1012 -21.34 -1.50 -5.63
N HIS A 1013 -21.58 -2.08 -4.45
CA HIS A 1013 -22.23 -3.40 -4.36
C HIS A 1013 -23.70 -3.30 -4.68
N GLU A 1014 -24.35 -2.23 -4.23
CA GLU A 1014 -25.73 -1.95 -4.57
C GLU A 1014 -25.93 -1.76 -6.08
N ILE A 1015 -25.01 -1.04 -6.74
CA ILE A 1015 -25.04 -0.88 -8.19
C ILE A 1015 -24.85 -2.23 -8.90
N ALA A 1016 -23.91 -3.06 -8.42
CA ALA A 1016 -23.68 -4.37 -9.00
C ALA A 1016 -24.92 -5.29 -8.90
N ASP A 1017 -25.63 -5.24 -7.78
CA ASP A 1017 -26.83 -6.04 -7.53
C ASP A 1017 -28.05 -5.56 -8.34
N VAL A 1018 -28.17 -4.24 -8.61
CA VAL A 1018 -29.35 -3.65 -9.28
C VAL A 1018 -29.15 -3.46 -10.79
N LEU A 1019 -28.01 -2.88 -11.19
CA LEU A 1019 -27.71 -2.50 -12.58
C LEU A 1019 -26.73 -3.46 -13.28
N GLY A 1020 -26.01 -4.27 -12.51
CA GLY A 1020 -25.05 -5.26 -13.02
C GLY A 1020 -23.59 -4.80 -12.92
N ILE A 1021 -22.68 -5.73 -13.27
CA ILE A 1021 -21.24 -5.58 -13.02
C ILE A 1021 -20.58 -4.47 -13.86
N GLU A 1022 -21.02 -4.24 -15.10
CA GLU A 1022 -20.48 -3.17 -15.96
C GLU A 1022 -20.82 -1.77 -15.45
N SER A 1023 -22.04 -1.60 -14.92
CA SER A 1023 -22.41 -0.34 -14.26
C SER A 1023 -21.58 -0.12 -12.99
N ALA A 1024 -21.28 -1.19 -12.25
CA ALA A 1024 -20.40 -1.11 -11.08
C ALA A 1024 -18.95 -0.77 -11.47
N ARG A 1025 -18.44 -1.34 -12.58
CA ARG A 1025 -17.13 -1.04 -13.15
C ARG A 1025 -17.01 0.45 -13.49
N GLN A 1026 -17.98 1.01 -14.20
CA GLN A 1026 -18.00 2.45 -14.51
C GLN A 1026 -18.15 3.32 -13.26
N ALA A 1027 -18.95 2.90 -12.28
CA ALA A 1027 -19.09 3.62 -11.02
C ALA A 1027 -17.77 3.68 -10.23
N ILE A 1028 -16.97 2.61 -10.24
CA ILE A 1028 -15.63 2.60 -9.65
C ILE A 1028 -14.73 3.63 -10.32
N ILE A 1029 -14.70 3.67 -11.66
CA ILE A 1029 -13.88 4.63 -12.42
C ILE A 1029 -14.27 6.07 -12.07
N ASN A 1030 -15.57 6.37 -12.12
CA ASN A 1030 -16.09 7.70 -11.85
C ASN A 1030 -15.81 8.15 -10.41
N GLU A 1031 -15.98 7.26 -9.42
CA GLU A 1031 -15.71 7.56 -8.01
C GLU A 1031 -14.22 7.77 -7.74
N ILE A 1032 -13.35 6.97 -8.35
CA ILE A 1032 -11.89 7.16 -8.22
C ILE A 1032 -11.49 8.49 -8.85
N ASN A 1033 -11.97 8.79 -10.07
CA ASN A 1033 -11.67 10.05 -10.75
C ASN A 1033 -12.15 11.25 -9.94
N ARG A 1034 -13.38 11.20 -9.41
CA ARG A 1034 -13.94 12.23 -8.52
C ARG A 1034 -13.06 12.46 -7.29
N VAL A 1035 -12.49 11.42 -6.69
CA VAL A 1035 -11.63 11.55 -5.51
C VAL A 1035 -10.27 12.18 -5.87
N ILE A 1036 -9.73 11.88 -7.05
CA ILE A 1036 -8.46 12.40 -7.56
C ILE A 1036 -8.58 13.88 -7.96
N GLU A 1037 -9.58 14.23 -8.77
CA GLU A 1037 -9.82 15.60 -9.23
C GLU A 1037 -10.10 16.55 -8.07
N ASN A 1038 -10.89 16.12 -7.07
CA ASN A 1038 -11.16 16.91 -5.86
C ASN A 1038 -9.91 17.23 -5.03
N GLN A 1039 -8.79 16.55 -5.29
CA GLN A 1039 -7.51 16.78 -4.63
C GLN A 1039 -6.49 17.48 -5.53
N GLY A 1040 -6.88 17.84 -6.76
CA GLY A 1040 -6.01 18.49 -7.74
C GLY A 1040 -4.94 17.58 -8.32
N PHE A 1041 -5.10 16.26 -8.20
CA PHE A 1041 -4.20 15.30 -8.85
C PHE A 1041 -4.75 14.92 -10.22
N ASP A 1042 -3.86 14.48 -11.10
CA ASP A 1042 -4.19 14.00 -12.44
C ASP A 1042 -3.53 12.63 -12.65
N ILE A 1043 -4.37 11.62 -12.90
CA ILE A 1043 -3.97 10.25 -13.23
C ILE A 1043 -4.72 9.86 -14.49
N ASP A 1044 -4.00 9.33 -15.47
CA ASP A 1044 -4.58 8.90 -16.74
C ASP A 1044 -5.68 7.84 -16.54
N GLU A 1045 -6.77 7.97 -17.31
CA GLU A 1045 -7.96 7.12 -17.19
C GLU A 1045 -7.65 5.63 -17.38
N ARG A 1046 -6.61 5.27 -18.16
CA ARG A 1046 -6.23 3.87 -18.42
C ARG A 1046 -5.85 3.13 -17.14
N HIS A 1047 -5.22 3.81 -16.19
CA HIS A 1047 -4.91 3.27 -14.87
C HIS A 1047 -6.18 3.03 -14.05
N LEU A 1048 -7.14 3.95 -14.13
CA LEU A 1048 -8.43 3.81 -13.43
C LEU A 1048 -9.21 2.61 -13.97
N LYS A 1049 -9.27 2.49 -15.31
CA LYS A 1049 -9.90 1.36 -16.01
C LYS A 1049 -9.27 0.03 -15.62
N LEU A 1050 -7.94 -0.08 -15.65
CA LEU A 1050 -7.26 -1.33 -15.34
C LEU A 1050 -7.58 -1.84 -13.92
N ILE A 1051 -7.68 -0.93 -12.93
CA ILE A 1051 -8.08 -1.33 -11.58
C ILE A 1051 -9.55 -1.75 -11.53
N ALA A 1052 -10.45 -0.98 -12.15
CA ALA A 1052 -11.86 -1.33 -12.18
C ALA A 1052 -12.09 -2.71 -12.83
N ASP A 1053 -11.38 -2.99 -13.92
CA ASP A 1053 -11.42 -4.28 -14.62
C ASP A 1053 -10.82 -5.39 -13.75
N ALA A 1054 -9.72 -5.12 -13.04
CA ALA A 1054 -9.16 -6.03 -12.04
C ALA A 1054 -10.16 -6.40 -10.93
N MET A 1055 -10.94 -5.43 -10.46
CA MET A 1055 -11.95 -5.63 -9.42
C MET A 1055 -13.20 -6.36 -9.94
N CYS A 1056 -13.53 -6.25 -11.22
CA CYS A 1056 -14.81 -6.73 -11.79
C CYS A 1056 -14.69 -8.00 -12.67
N SER A 1057 -13.50 -8.35 -13.15
CA SER A 1057 -13.23 -9.47 -14.08
C SER A 1057 -13.87 -10.81 -13.71
N SER A 1058 -14.02 -11.08 -12.42
CA SER A 1058 -14.57 -12.34 -11.92
C SER A 1058 -16.11 -12.42 -11.90
N GLY A 1059 -16.80 -11.41 -12.42
CA GLY A 1059 -18.26 -11.28 -12.40
C GLY A 1059 -18.85 -10.83 -11.05
N ASN A 1060 -18.00 -10.57 -10.05
CA ASN A 1060 -18.38 -9.98 -8.76
C ASN A 1060 -17.36 -8.92 -8.38
N VAL A 1061 -17.79 -7.86 -7.70
CA VAL A 1061 -16.91 -6.80 -7.22
C VAL A 1061 -16.01 -7.32 -6.11
N LYS A 1062 -14.69 -7.37 -6.39
CA LYS A 1062 -13.67 -7.80 -5.42
C LYS A 1062 -12.76 -6.66 -5.04
N GLY A 1063 -12.54 -6.49 -3.74
CA GLY A 1063 -11.58 -5.53 -3.23
C GLY A 1063 -10.12 -5.98 -3.38
N VAL A 1064 -9.22 -5.00 -3.35
CA VAL A 1064 -7.76 -5.13 -3.28
C VAL A 1064 -7.33 -5.49 -1.85
N THR A 1065 -7.92 -6.57 -1.31
CA THR A 1065 -7.65 -7.06 0.05
C THR A 1065 -7.16 -8.49 0.02
N ARG A 1066 -6.67 -8.98 1.16
CA ARG A 1066 -6.26 -10.39 1.35
C ARG A 1066 -7.38 -11.42 1.06
N MET A 1067 -8.64 -11.00 1.10
CA MET A 1067 -9.81 -11.84 0.84
C MET A 1067 -10.41 -11.63 -0.56
N GLY A 1068 -9.96 -10.62 -1.29
CA GLY A 1068 -10.43 -10.31 -2.64
C GLY A 1068 -9.42 -10.80 -3.70
N ILE A 1069 -8.89 -9.88 -4.51
CA ILE A 1069 -8.03 -10.21 -5.68
C ILE A 1069 -6.84 -11.08 -5.27
N ILE A 1070 -6.18 -10.77 -4.15
CA ILE A 1070 -4.99 -11.51 -3.68
C ILE A 1070 -5.34 -12.97 -3.37
N ALA A 1071 -6.55 -13.27 -2.88
CA ALA A 1071 -6.94 -14.64 -2.55
C ALA A 1071 -7.10 -15.54 -3.79
N GLN A 1072 -7.40 -14.96 -4.95
CA GLN A 1072 -7.64 -15.66 -6.20
C GLN A 1072 -6.37 -15.95 -7.00
N LYS A 1073 -5.22 -15.40 -6.60
CA LYS A 1073 -3.96 -15.69 -7.26
C LYS A 1073 -3.71 -17.19 -7.31
N SER A 1074 -3.32 -17.67 -8.49
CA SER A 1074 -2.95 -19.06 -8.74
C SER A 1074 -1.80 -19.49 -7.82
N SER A 1075 -0.76 -18.66 -7.75
CA SER A 1075 0.43 -18.92 -6.94
C SER A 1075 0.15 -18.90 -5.43
N ILE A 1076 0.68 -19.90 -4.74
CA ILE A 1076 0.61 -20.04 -3.28
C ILE A 1076 1.70 -19.18 -2.64
N LEU A 1077 2.89 -19.12 -3.24
CA LEU A 1077 3.99 -18.28 -2.77
C LEU A 1077 3.64 -16.79 -2.86
N ALA A 1078 3.00 -16.37 -3.96
CA ALA A 1078 2.52 -14.99 -4.10
C ALA A 1078 1.44 -14.63 -3.07
N ARG A 1079 0.58 -15.59 -2.69
CA ARG A 1079 -0.38 -15.38 -1.58
C ARG A 1079 0.30 -15.35 -0.22
N ALA A 1080 1.34 -16.16 -0.04
CA ALA A 1080 2.06 -16.28 1.21
C ALA A 1080 2.94 -15.06 1.52
N SER A 1081 3.50 -14.39 0.51
CA SER A 1081 4.38 -13.23 0.66
C SER A 1081 3.69 -11.99 1.26
N PHE A 1082 2.35 -11.91 1.20
CA PHE A 1082 1.62 -10.71 1.59
C PHE A 1082 1.35 -10.60 3.11
N GLU A 1083 0.60 -11.53 3.73
CA GLU A 1083 0.15 -11.44 5.13
C GLU A 1083 -0.01 -12.75 5.91
N THR A 1084 -0.60 -13.81 5.32
CA THR A 1084 -0.97 -15.04 6.05
C THR A 1084 -0.28 -16.31 5.48
N PRO A 1085 1.06 -16.37 5.42
CA PRO A 1085 1.79 -17.44 4.74
C PRO A 1085 1.39 -18.85 5.19
N ILE A 1086 1.28 -19.05 6.50
CA ILE A 1086 1.06 -20.38 7.08
C ILE A 1086 -0.30 -20.95 6.69
N ASN A 1087 -1.36 -20.14 6.72
CA ASN A 1087 -2.70 -20.60 6.34
C ASN A 1087 -2.74 -20.97 4.85
N GLN A 1088 -1.99 -20.27 4.01
CA GLN A 1088 -1.91 -20.58 2.58
C GLN A 1088 -1.18 -21.91 2.35
N PHE A 1089 -0.06 -22.16 3.05
CA PHE A 1089 0.64 -23.45 2.95
C PHE A 1089 -0.21 -24.61 3.46
N VAL A 1090 -0.90 -24.45 4.60
CA VAL A 1090 -1.82 -25.48 5.12
C VAL A 1090 -2.93 -25.77 4.10
N ASN A 1091 -3.61 -24.74 3.58
CA ASN A 1091 -4.66 -24.94 2.57
C ASN A 1091 -4.13 -25.58 1.27
N ALA A 1092 -2.91 -25.23 0.85
CA ALA A 1092 -2.28 -25.83 -0.32
C ALA A 1092 -2.03 -27.33 -0.15
N THR A 1093 -1.61 -27.77 1.04
CA THR A 1093 -1.40 -29.21 1.32
C THR A 1093 -2.71 -30.00 1.28
N ILE A 1094 -3.82 -29.40 1.74
CA ILE A 1094 -5.16 -30.02 1.75
C ILE A 1094 -5.65 -30.28 0.31
N ASN A 1095 -5.52 -29.26 -0.54
CA ASN A 1095 -6.04 -29.27 -1.89
C ASN A 1095 -5.08 -29.91 -2.91
N ALA A 1096 -3.91 -30.42 -2.49
CA ALA A 1096 -2.81 -30.84 -3.37
C ALA A 1096 -2.43 -29.77 -4.42
N SER A 1097 -2.46 -28.51 -4.03
CA SER A 1097 -2.22 -27.43 -4.97
C SER A 1097 -0.78 -27.46 -5.46
N LYS A 1098 -0.63 -27.26 -6.78
CA LYS A 1098 0.65 -27.16 -7.46
C LYS A 1098 0.86 -25.71 -7.87
N ASP A 1099 2.04 -25.18 -7.58
CA ASP A 1099 2.43 -23.85 -8.00
C ASP A 1099 3.24 -23.94 -9.29
N GLU A 1100 2.81 -23.25 -10.34
CA GLU A 1100 3.42 -23.34 -11.68
C GLU A 1100 4.48 -22.27 -11.95
N LEU A 1101 4.79 -21.44 -10.96
CA LEU A 1101 5.83 -20.42 -11.07
C LEU A 1101 5.56 -19.38 -12.18
N SER A 1102 4.29 -19.01 -12.39
CA SER A 1102 3.85 -18.04 -13.40
C SER A 1102 3.78 -16.58 -12.91
N SER A 1103 3.82 -16.34 -11.60
CA SER A 1103 3.80 -15.03 -10.94
C SER A 1103 5.21 -14.42 -10.81
N VAL A 1104 5.25 -13.10 -10.60
CA VAL A 1104 6.52 -12.35 -10.43
C VAL A 1104 7.26 -12.73 -9.15
N ILE A 1105 6.57 -12.75 -8.01
CA ILE A 1105 7.21 -12.88 -6.68
C ILE A 1105 7.89 -14.23 -6.49
N GLU A 1106 7.30 -15.30 -7.00
CA GLU A 1106 7.84 -16.64 -6.79
C GLU A 1106 9.13 -16.91 -7.56
N ASN A 1107 9.22 -16.38 -8.79
CA ASN A 1107 10.46 -16.41 -9.56
C ASN A 1107 11.55 -15.58 -8.88
N ILE A 1108 11.20 -14.44 -8.25
CA ILE A 1108 12.14 -13.68 -7.41
C ILE A 1108 12.61 -14.51 -6.21
N ILE A 1109 11.69 -15.17 -5.49
CA ILE A 1109 12.00 -15.99 -4.30
C ILE A 1109 12.94 -17.15 -4.65
N ILE A 1110 12.72 -17.81 -5.79
CA ILE A 1110 13.50 -18.98 -6.23
C ILE A 1110 14.74 -18.56 -7.06
N ASN A 1111 14.91 -17.25 -7.30
CA ASN A 1111 16.02 -16.68 -8.08
C ASN A 1111 16.04 -17.19 -9.54
N GLN A 1112 14.89 -17.11 -10.20
CA GLN A 1112 14.67 -17.42 -11.62
C GLN A 1112 14.28 -16.14 -12.39
N PRO A 1113 14.51 -16.08 -13.72
CA PRO A 1113 14.04 -14.99 -14.54
C PRO A 1113 12.53 -14.79 -14.38
N VAL A 1114 12.12 -13.53 -14.20
CA VAL A 1114 10.71 -13.19 -14.01
C VAL A 1114 9.98 -13.25 -15.36
N PRO A 1115 8.78 -13.85 -15.46
CA PRO A 1115 8.03 -13.99 -16.72
C PRO A 1115 7.31 -12.69 -17.13
N VAL A 1116 7.98 -11.54 -16.99
CA VAL A 1116 7.52 -10.18 -17.30
C VAL A 1116 8.72 -9.39 -17.85
N GLY A 1117 8.47 -8.42 -18.74
CA GLY A 1117 9.51 -7.58 -19.32
C GLY A 1117 10.55 -8.38 -20.10
N THR A 1118 11.83 -8.12 -19.82
CA THR A 1118 12.98 -8.75 -20.51
C THR A 1118 13.09 -10.26 -20.28
N GLY A 1119 12.53 -10.80 -19.19
CA GLY A 1119 12.50 -12.23 -18.92
C GLY A 1119 11.37 -12.99 -19.63
N PHE A 1120 10.52 -12.29 -20.38
CA PHE A 1120 9.40 -12.89 -21.10
C PHE A 1120 9.80 -13.58 -22.43
N PRO A 1121 10.62 -12.99 -23.33
CA PRO A 1121 11.09 -13.69 -24.52
C PRO A 1121 12.15 -14.75 -24.22
N GLY A 1122 12.11 -15.86 -24.97
CA GLY A 1122 13.21 -16.83 -25.04
C GLY A 1122 14.18 -16.48 -26.18
N LEU A 1123 15.48 -16.40 -25.89
CA LEU A 1123 16.51 -16.18 -26.90
C LEU A 1123 17.01 -17.51 -27.45
N LEU A 1124 16.95 -17.67 -28.78
CA LEU A 1124 17.52 -18.81 -29.49
C LEU A 1124 18.68 -18.34 -30.36
N VAL A 1125 19.85 -18.95 -30.20
CA VAL A 1125 21.02 -18.65 -31.01
C VAL A 1125 21.10 -19.65 -32.17
N LYS A 1126 21.08 -19.15 -33.40
CA LYS A 1126 21.34 -19.97 -34.58
C LYS A 1126 22.85 -20.23 -34.67
N VAL A 1127 23.29 -21.42 -34.29
CA VAL A 1127 24.69 -21.84 -34.41
C VAL A 1127 24.99 -22.11 -35.89
N ILE A 1128 25.78 -21.26 -36.53
CA ILE A 1128 26.24 -21.43 -37.92
C ILE A 1128 27.75 -21.69 -37.88
N GLY A 1129 28.19 -22.87 -38.34
CA GLY A 1129 29.62 -23.24 -38.38
C GLY A 1129 29.90 -24.71 -38.07
N PRO A 1130 31.18 -25.14 -38.05
CA PRO A 1130 31.59 -26.53 -37.91
C PRO A 1130 31.20 -27.20 -36.58
N LEU A 1131 30.86 -26.41 -35.55
CA LEU A 1131 30.33 -26.88 -34.26
C LEU A 1131 28.92 -27.51 -34.35
N THR A 1132 28.22 -27.36 -35.48
CA THR A 1132 26.93 -28.02 -35.73
C THR A 1132 27.03 -29.53 -35.93
N LYS A 1133 28.23 -30.07 -36.25
CA LYS A 1133 28.44 -31.47 -36.63
C LYS A 1133 28.69 -32.44 -35.46
N LYS A 1134 28.76 -31.97 -34.21
CA LYS A 1134 28.83 -32.85 -33.03
C LYS A 1134 27.46 -32.88 -32.35
N LYS A 1135 26.68 -33.91 -32.66
CA LYS A 1135 25.55 -34.35 -31.82
C LYS A 1135 25.89 -35.68 -31.20
#